data_AF-A0A1V5BNA6-F1
#
_entry.id   AF-A0A1V5BNA6-F1
#
_cell.length_a   1.000
_cell.length_b   1.000
_cell.length_c   1.000
_cell.angle_alpha   90.00
_cell.angle_beta   90.00
_cell.angle_gamma   90.00
#
_symmetry.space_group_name_H-M   'P 1'
#
loop_
_entity.id
_entity.type
_entity.pdbx_description
1 polymer ?
#
loop_
_entity_poly.entity_id
_entity_poly.type
_entity_poly.pdbx_seq_one_letter_code
_entity_poly.pdbx_strand_id
1 'polypeptide(L)'
;MKRIATFACLMGLLLTPYAYAEEKPFSGGFFLGGRTLNLDRQSAAFNEYNGITPGLFGGGDIAYDSDKYHFHADGAYLGDNDLYLRLKGGKWGSFKYSLFYTEFPHNISFKNRTVYTSPGSQSLTFPGSATAIPRDSTRWPGTSFDYRLTRKEVGGSFDFTAAKPFFFNVDTNVLQREGQMPWGVGSGLGSFGKAVELPLPVDNSTVNTSALVGYKSKLFYAALGGGFSVFNNDDQFTRFRDPFTTTATGVATGTIVSWPDNKSWNLKFTGTARLPLASTFALNAGYTKNTSETRLLDTIEGGSQAVPTVTILGLNRRTFHGDIQYWNVNTAITSNPWKNLTTKLYFKWLDKKNNSDEITFVVAGSEPVTNELFEYHRYTVGADASYAFMKNLKGTLGYEYTDLHRDRHDIPETWDHKITAQLKYNPLDWLGGRLKYQKLYRGARFNAEPVPDLSSITDSEALAAALNTQIENFFRRYDATDKRQDMFKVTTDLTPLASLNMALEYAYKIDDYDKTVLGFTRSSRNEYILDASYDWRGIKFFVFFDYETSSTRQSMRFANPVVALGPSGDPSAGVTAGGSSYNWRATLDNNNYAYGIGTSFPVIKDKLHFTVQYDFQKNNGNQDYTSQFLASGQNLSQDNIDIPRADDYTKQTISARLSYDPGKNLRLVFGYLYQQFKWSDDQFVDYIYVVPATGAPVAYLTGAYLDQPYNANVFYIKTIYRF
;
A
#
# COMPACT_ATOMS: atom_id res chain seq x y z
N MET A 1 -16.23 29.17 1.99
CA MET A 1 -16.26 30.64 2.14
C MET A 1 -15.45 31.16 3.32
N LYS A 2 -15.70 30.77 4.59
CA LYS A 2 -14.93 31.28 5.75
C LYS A 2 -13.41 31.05 5.63
N ARG A 3 -12.95 29.84 5.28
CA ARG A 3 -11.52 29.51 5.09
C ARG A 3 -10.84 30.37 4.01
N ILE A 4 -11.52 30.60 2.89
CA ILE A 4 -11.03 31.43 1.76
C ILE A 4 -10.95 32.90 2.18
N ALA A 5 -11.98 33.42 2.85
CA ALA A 5 -12.01 34.80 3.32
C ALA A 5 -10.93 35.06 4.40
N THR A 6 -10.73 34.13 5.33
CA THR A 6 -9.69 34.24 6.36
C THR A 6 -8.29 34.22 5.75
N PHE A 7 -8.01 33.32 4.79
CA PHE A 7 -6.72 33.27 4.10
C PHE A 7 -6.48 34.54 3.26
N ALA A 8 -7.48 35.00 2.51
CA ALA A 8 -7.41 36.23 1.73
C ALA A 8 -7.22 37.48 2.62
N CYS A 9 -7.85 37.55 3.79
CA CYS A 9 -7.64 38.63 4.77
C CYS A 9 -6.24 38.57 5.41
N LEU A 10 -5.74 37.38 5.78
CA LEU A 10 -4.39 37.20 6.32
C LEU A 10 -3.31 37.59 5.31
N MET A 11 -3.50 37.23 4.04
CA MET A 11 -2.60 37.62 2.95
C MET A 11 -2.74 39.12 2.60
N GLY A 12 -3.96 39.67 2.62
CA GLY A 12 -4.22 41.09 2.38
C GLY A 12 -3.59 42.02 3.42
N LEU A 13 -3.48 41.56 4.68
CA LEU A 13 -2.76 42.27 5.74
C LEU A 13 -1.24 42.29 5.54
N LEU A 14 -0.68 41.35 4.78
CA LEU A 14 0.76 41.30 4.43
C LEU A 14 1.09 42.10 3.17
N LEU A 15 0.09 42.57 2.42
CA LEU A 15 0.21 43.28 1.14
C LEU A 15 0.08 44.81 1.24
N THR A 16 0.25 45.41 2.43
CA THR A 16 0.34 46.88 2.52
C THR A 16 1.50 47.39 1.66
N PRO A 17 1.28 48.34 0.73
CA PRO A 17 2.26 48.71 -0.27
C PRO A 17 3.45 49.44 0.38
N TYR A 18 4.57 48.75 0.51
CA TYR A 18 5.88 49.39 0.62
C TYR A 18 6.25 49.92 -0.77
N ALA A 19 5.81 51.13 -1.06
CA ALA A 19 6.41 51.93 -2.12
C ALA A 19 7.79 52.41 -1.64
N TYR A 20 8.80 52.28 -2.49
CA TYR A 20 10.19 52.75 -2.37
C TYR A 20 11.21 51.80 -1.70
N ALA A 21 11.62 50.75 -2.42
CA ALA A 21 12.99 50.24 -2.47
C ALA A 21 13.22 49.49 -3.81
N GLU A 22 14.44 49.54 -4.34
CA GLU A 22 14.82 49.11 -5.70
C GLU A 22 14.85 47.58 -5.89
N GLU A 23 14.81 46.81 -4.80
CA GLU A 23 14.55 45.37 -4.81
C GLU A 23 13.13 45.13 -4.29
N LYS A 24 12.29 44.43 -5.05
CA LYS A 24 11.02 43.92 -4.54
C LYS A 24 11.32 42.64 -3.76
N PRO A 25 11.38 42.68 -2.42
CA PRO A 25 11.79 41.50 -1.67
C PRO A 25 10.64 40.47 -1.59
N PHE A 26 9.43 40.86 -1.99
CA PHE A 26 8.27 39.97 -2.06
C PHE A 26 7.96 39.58 -3.50
N SER A 27 7.67 38.30 -3.69
CA SER A 27 7.11 37.74 -4.92
C SER A 27 6.06 36.71 -4.55
N GLY A 28 5.13 36.41 -5.44
CA GLY A 28 4.18 35.35 -5.19
C GLY A 28 3.03 35.38 -6.16
N GLY A 29 1.99 34.64 -5.83
CA GLY A 29 0.74 34.70 -6.55
C GLY A 29 -0.40 34.03 -5.82
N PHE A 30 -1.60 34.52 -6.07
CA PHE A 30 -2.83 33.91 -5.58
C PHE A 30 -3.69 33.50 -6.76
N PHE A 31 -4.52 32.48 -6.53
CA PHE A 31 -5.57 32.13 -7.45
C PHE A 31 -6.90 31.92 -6.74
N LEU A 32 -7.94 32.35 -7.43
CA LEU A 32 -9.32 32.09 -7.06
C LEU A 32 -10.02 31.53 -8.30
N GLY A 33 -10.76 30.45 -8.10
CA GLY A 33 -11.52 29.82 -9.14
C GLY A 33 -12.89 29.39 -8.68
N GLY A 34 -13.76 29.18 -9.66
CA GLY A 34 -15.04 28.51 -9.51
C GLY A 34 -15.04 27.26 -10.37
N ARG A 35 -15.65 26.18 -9.88
CA ARG A 35 -15.85 24.97 -10.66
C ARG A 35 -17.25 24.39 -10.47
N THR A 36 -17.74 23.75 -11.51
CA THR A 36 -18.92 22.89 -11.46
C THR A 36 -18.48 21.44 -11.64
N LEU A 37 -19.21 20.54 -10.98
CA LEU A 37 -19.01 19.10 -11.02
C LEU A 37 -20.35 18.47 -11.38
N ASN A 38 -20.38 17.74 -12.48
CA ASN A 38 -21.52 16.91 -12.87
C ASN A 38 -21.09 15.44 -12.87
N LEU A 39 -21.69 14.65 -12.00
CA LEU A 39 -21.52 13.21 -11.89
C LEU A 39 -22.83 12.54 -12.31
N ASP A 40 -22.76 11.56 -13.20
CA ASP A 40 -23.93 10.75 -13.59
C ASP A 40 -24.49 9.95 -12.41
N ARG A 41 -23.61 9.54 -11.49
CA ARG A 41 -23.93 8.95 -10.20
C ARG A 41 -22.91 9.39 -9.16
N GLN A 42 -23.36 9.49 -7.92
CA GLN A 42 -22.44 9.71 -6.79
C GLN A 42 -21.54 8.48 -6.65
N SER A 43 -20.23 8.71 -6.55
CA SER A 43 -19.22 7.65 -6.47
C SER A 43 -18.08 8.06 -5.57
N ALA A 44 -17.75 7.21 -4.59
CA ALA A 44 -16.57 7.36 -3.75
C ALA A 44 -15.27 7.32 -4.55
N ALA A 45 -15.20 6.48 -5.60
CA ALA A 45 -14.02 6.30 -6.44
C ALA A 45 -13.54 7.59 -7.13
N PHE A 46 -14.46 8.50 -7.50
CA PHE A 46 -14.07 9.80 -8.08
C PHE A 46 -13.28 10.66 -7.09
N ASN A 47 -13.68 10.63 -5.81
CA ASN A 47 -13.10 11.42 -4.73
C ASN A 47 -12.28 10.57 -3.75
N GLU A 48 -11.83 9.36 -4.12
CA GLU A 48 -11.26 8.38 -3.17
C GLU A 48 -10.11 8.99 -2.36
N TYR A 49 -9.21 9.74 -3.01
CA TYR A 49 -8.09 10.45 -2.38
C TYR A 49 -8.07 11.95 -2.72
N ASN A 50 -9.22 12.56 -3.00
CA ASN A 50 -9.29 13.99 -3.29
C ASN A 50 -10.59 14.64 -2.79
N GLY A 51 -10.53 15.94 -2.51
CA GLY A 51 -11.62 16.70 -1.94
C GLY A 51 -12.45 17.51 -2.94
N ILE A 52 -12.51 17.12 -4.23
CA ILE A 52 -13.12 17.96 -5.27
C ILE A 52 -14.63 18.12 -5.03
N THR A 53 -15.03 19.37 -4.78
CA THR A 53 -16.40 19.83 -4.58
C THR A 53 -16.78 20.94 -5.56
N PRO A 54 -18.05 21.04 -6.00
CA PRO A 54 -18.49 22.20 -6.78
C PRO A 54 -18.41 23.49 -5.93
N GLY A 55 -18.15 24.62 -6.57
CA GLY A 55 -18.09 25.94 -5.92
C GLY A 55 -16.75 26.64 -6.06
N LEU A 56 -16.46 27.52 -5.10
CA LEU A 56 -15.24 28.33 -5.08
C LEU A 56 -14.08 27.55 -4.47
N PHE A 57 -12.94 27.59 -5.15
CA PHE A 57 -11.68 27.03 -4.68
C PHE A 57 -10.54 28.02 -4.91
N GLY A 58 -9.48 27.93 -4.12
CA GLY A 58 -8.36 28.88 -4.22
C GLY A 58 -7.07 28.36 -3.62
N GLY A 59 -6.07 29.21 -3.69
CA GLY A 59 -4.74 28.94 -3.16
C GLY A 59 -3.78 30.03 -3.56
N GLY A 60 -2.52 29.88 -3.20
CA GLY A 60 -1.50 30.83 -3.54
C GLY A 60 -0.24 30.62 -2.73
N ASP A 61 0.74 31.43 -3.05
CA ASP A 61 2.01 31.48 -2.37
C ASP A 61 2.48 32.94 -2.24
N ILE A 62 3.24 33.19 -1.19
CA ILE A 62 4.01 34.41 -0.99
C ILE A 62 5.41 34.00 -0.58
N ALA A 63 6.40 34.59 -1.22
CA ALA A 63 7.81 34.47 -0.90
C ALA A 63 8.37 35.84 -0.57
N TYR A 64 9.15 35.90 0.49
CA TYR A 64 10.04 36.99 0.80
C TYR A 64 11.48 36.47 0.67
N ASP A 65 12.32 37.17 -0.08
CA ASP A 65 13.73 36.86 -0.20
C ASP A 65 14.57 38.12 -0.07
N SER A 66 15.70 37.98 0.61
CA SER A 66 16.71 39.00 0.85
C SER A 66 18.06 38.31 0.96
N ASP A 67 19.15 39.06 0.91
CA ASP A 67 20.51 38.53 1.06
C ASP A 67 20.71 37.65 2.32
N LYS A 68 19.94 37.90 3.37
CA LYS A 68 20.10 37.24 4.68
C LYS A 68 18.98 36.29 5.02
N TYR A 69 17.74 36.63 4.72
CA TYR A 69 16.56 35.89 5.17
C TYR A 69 15.66 35.54 4.01
N HIS A 70 15.02 34.38 4.13
CA HIS A 70 13.93 33.97 3.24
C HIS A 70 12.74 33.55 4.06
N PHE A 71 11.55 33.72 3.50
CA PHE A 71 10.29 33.27 4.03
C PHE A 71 9.39 32.85 2.86
N HIS A 72 8.63 31.79 3.02
CA HIS A 72 7.69 31.32 2.00
C HIS A 72 6.47 30.73 2.67
N ALA A 73 5.27 31.20 2.33
CA ALA A 73 4.03 30.60 2.76
C ALA A 73 3.21 30.21 1.53
N ASP A 74 2.71 28.98 1.51
CA ASP A 74 1.91 28.44 0.42
C ASP A 74 0.67 27.71 0.94
N GLY A 75 -0.43 27.81 0.18
CA GLY A 75 -1.69 27.18 0.49
C GLY A 75 -2.39 26.70 -0.78
N ALA A 76 -3.01 25.52 -0.72
CA ALA A 76 -3.74 24.94 -1.83
C ALA A 76 -5.08 24.36 -1.35
N TYR A 77 -5.99 24.16 -2.30
CA TYR A 77 -7.31 23.53 -2.08
C TYR A 77 -8.21 24.28 -1.09
N LEU A 78 -8.04 25.61 -0.98
CA LEU A 78 -8.87 26.43 -0.12
C LEU A 78 -10.32 26.42 -0.64
N GLY A 79 -11.22 25.75 0.07
CA GLY A 79 -12.63 25.61 -0.34
C GLY A 79 -13.06 24.16 -0.63
N ASP A 80 -12.08 23.25 -0.70
CA ASP A 80 -12.30 21.84 -0.97
C ASP A 80 -12.40 21.06 0.36
N ASN A 81 -12.69 19.76 0.26
CA ASN A 81 -12.66 18.86 1.42
C ASN A 81 -11.23 18.38 1.77
N ASP A 82 -10.25 18.80 0.98
CA ASP A 82 -8.82 18.74 1.28
C ASP A 82 -8.28 20.16 1.55
N LEU A 83 -7.19 20.24 2.30
CA LEU A 83 -6.53 21.49 2.65
C LEU A 83 -5.05 21.25 2.78
N TYR A 84 -4.25 22.12 2.21
CA TYR A 84 -2.82 22.10 2.41
C TYR A 84 -2.32 23.52 2.68
N LEU A 85 -1.55 23.68 3.75
CA LEU A 85 -0.94 24.92 4.19
C LEU A 85 0.50 24.64 4.60
N ARG A 86 1.41 25.54 4.23
CA ARG A 86 2.81 25.44 4.60
C ARG A 86 3.42 26.81 4.76
N LEU A 87 4.33 26.91 5.72
CA LEU A 87 5.11 28.09 6.02
C LEU A 87 6.56 27.66 6.22
N LYS A 88 7.48 28.31 5.54
CA LYS A 88 8.93 28.09 5.62
C LYS A 88 9.63 29.41 5.83
N GLY A 89 10.80 29.36 6.44
CA GLY A 89 11.68 30.51 6.45
C GLY A 89 13.00 30.22 7.12
N GLY A 90 13.82 31.25 7.25
CA GLY A 90 15.07 31.18 7.99
C GLY A 90 16.13 32.11 7.44
N LYS A 91 17.36 31.89 7.89
CA LYS A 91 18.53 32.68 7.50
C LYS A 91 19.42 31.86 6.58
N TRP A 92 19.74 32.41 5.41
CA TRP A 92 20.60 31.76 4.41
C TRP A 92 21.92 31.29 5.02
N GLY A 93 22.27 30.03 4.76
CA GLY A 93 23.50 29.40 5.26
C GLY A 93 23.58 29.19 6.78
N SER A 94 22.50 29.48 7.54
CA SER A 94 22.49 29.43 8.99
C SER A 94 21.41 28.49 9.52
N PHE A 95 20.13 28.79 9.30
CA PHE A 95 19.04 27.94 9.77
C PHE A 95 17.81 28.05 8.88
N LYS A 96 16.95 27.03 8.93
CA LYS A 96 15.66 26.98 8.23
C LYS A 96 14.62 26.35 9.16
N TYR A 97 13.37 26.72 8.97
CA TYR A 97 12.24 26.07 9.61
C TYR A 97 11.11 25.87 8.60
N SER A 98 10.29 24.87 8.85
CA SER A 98 9.04 24.63 8.10
C SER A 98 7.95 24.27 9.09
N LEU A 99 6.75 24.77 8.88
CA LEU A 99 5.51 24.38 9.55
C LEU A 99 4.51 24.01 8.46
N PHE A 100 3.70 22.98 8.68
CA PHE A 100 2.70 22.58 7.71
C PHE A 100 1.43 22.03 8.37
N TYR A 101 0.34 22.10 7.62
CA TYR A 101 -0.93 21.44 7.90
C TYR A 101 -1.47 20.83 6.62
N THR A 102 -1.87 19.58 6.66
CA THR A 102 -2.51 18.87 5.54
C THR A 102 -3.77 18.16 6.04
N GLU A 103 -4.83 18.19 5.25
CA GLU A 103 -6.08 17.48 5.49
C GLU A 103 -6.54 16.90 4.16
N PHE A 104 -6.89 15.62 4.10
CA PHE A 104 -7.51 15.03 2.92
C PHE A 104 -8.41 13.84 3.29
N PRO A 105 -9.47 13.59 2.50
CA PRO A 105 -10.35 12.45 2.70
C PRO A 105 -9.79 11.16 2.07
N HIS A 106 -10.16 10.03 2.64
CA HIS A 106 -10.16 8.72 2.01
C HIS A 106 -11.62 8.24 1.91
N ASN A 107 -12.25 8.44 0.76
CA ASN A 107 -13.66 8.08 0.53
C ASN A 107 -13.73 6.65 -0.03
N ILE A 108 -14.26 5.70 0.73
CA ILE A 108 -14.25 4.28 0.37
C ILE A 108 -15.53 3.88 -0.37
N SER A 109 -16.70 4.27 0.17
CA SER A 109 -18.02 3.96 -0.39
C SER A 109 -19.08 4.88 0.18
N PHE A 110 -20.05 5.33 -0.62
CA PHE A 110 -21.15 6.19 -0.18
C PHE A 110 -22.50 5.47 -0.12
N LYS A 111 -23.43 6.02 0.68
CA LYS A 111 -24.84 5.54 0.78
C LYS A 111 -25.00 4.07 1.18
N ASN A 112 -24.07 3.56 1.97
CA ASN A 112 -24.12 2.22 2.54
C ASN A 112 -25.30 2.10 3.52
N ARG A 113 -25.65 0.86 3.87
CA ARG A 113 -26.73 0.56 4.81
C ARG A 113 -26.31 -0.49 5.80
N THR A 114 -26.77 -0.40 7.03
CA THR A 114 -26.45 -1.42 8.03
C THR A 114 -27.64 -1.64 8.95
N VAL A 115 -27.72 -2.85 9.50
CA VAL A 115 -28.72 -3.23 10.49
C VAL A 115 -28.55 -2.48 11.81
N TYR A 116 -27.40 -1.84 12.05
CA TYR A 116 -27.09 -1.13 13.29
C TYR A 116 -27.59 0.32 13.30
N THR A 117 -28.05 0.82 14.46
CA THR A 117 -28.65 2.16 14.61
C THR A 117 -27.64 3.32 14.62
N SER A 118 -26.37 3.04 14.94
CA SER A 118 -25.32 4.05 15.08
C SER A 118 -24.04 3.57 14.39
N PRO A 119 -24.02 3.57 13.04
CA PRO A 119 -22.83 3.19 12.28
C PRO A 119 -21.63 4.05 12.69
N GLY A 120 -20.46 3.43 12.82
CA GLY A 120 -19.23 4.14 13.22
C GLY A 120 -19.15 4.47 14.71
N SER A 121 -19.90 3.76 15.56
CA SER A 121 -19.74 3.83 17.02
C SER A 121 -19.05 2.58 17.56
N GLN A 122 -18.42 2.68 18.74
CA GLN A 122 -17.83 1.53 19.44
C GLN A 122 -18.85 0.47 19.90
N SER A 123 -20.16 0.76 19.82
CA SER A 123 -21.24 -0.12 20.27
C SER A 123 -22.33 -0.23 19.21
N LEU A 124 -22.15 -1.18 18.29
CA LEU A 124 -23.06 -1.45 17.19
C LEU A 124 -24.24 -2.31 17.68
N THR A 125 -25.42 -1.71 17.77
CA THR A 125 -26.64 -2.36 18.24
C THR A 125 -27.82 -2.16 17.29
N PHE A 126 -28.84 -3.00 17.40
CA PHE A 126 -30.09 -2.89 16.67
C PHE A 126 -31.28 -3.28 17.57
N PRO A 127 -32.46 -2.68 17.39
CA PRO A 127 -33.63 -2.96 18.23
C PRO A 127 -34.31 -4.29 17.88
N GLY A 128 -35.02 -4.90 18.84
CA GLY A 128 -35.81 -6.12 18.62
C GLY A 128 -35.00 -7.42 18.60
N SER A 129 -35.58 -8.52 18.11
CA SER A 129 -34.87 -9.79 17.81
C SER A 129 -34.26 -9.76 16.41
N ALA A 130 -33.30 -10.63 16.09
CA ALA A 130 -32.81 -10.76 14.70
C ALA A 130 -33.93 -11.07 13.69
N THR A 131 -34.96 -11.80 14.12
CA THR A 131 -36.14 -12.10 13.29
C THR A 131 -36.97 -10.86 12.95
N ALA A 132 -36.77 -9.75 13.69
CA ALA A 132 -37.38 -8.45 13.42
C ALA A 132 -36.54 -7.57 12.48
N ILE A 133 -35.31 -7.96 12.11
CA ILE A 133 -34.52 -7.24 11.12
C ILE A 133 -35.27 -7.30 9.77
N PRO A 134 -35.62 -6.14 9.17
CA PRO A 134 -36.33 -6.12 7.90
C PRO A 134 -35.53 -6.82 6.79
N ARG A 135 -36.23 -7.64 5.98
CA ARG A 135 -35.67 -8.22 4.73
C ARG A 135 -35.36 -7.18 3.67
N ASP A 136 -36.08 -6.08 3.70
CA ASP A 136 -35.84 -4.94 2.85
C ASP A 136 -34.79 -4.03 3.51
N SER A 137 -33.58 -3.99 2.95
CA SER A 137 -32.46 -3.21 3.51
C SER A 137 -32.72 -1.71 3.53
N THR A 138 -33.70 -1.20 2.76
CA THR A 138 -34.11 0.22 2.83
C THR A 138 -34.75 0.58 4.18
N ARG A 139 -35.17 -0.43 4.96
CA ARG A 139 -35.83 -0.25 6.27
C ARG A 139 -34.91 -0.52 7.44
N TRP A 140 -33.63 -0.81 7.19
CA TRP A 140 -32.66 -0.95 8.27
C TRP A 140 -32.47 0.39 9.00
N PRO A 141 -32.17 0.37 10.31
CA PRO A 141 -32.07 1.62 11.08
C PRO A 141 -30.84 2.46 10.70
N GLY A 142 -29.73 1.83 10.31
CA GLY A 142 -28.52 2.52 9.82
C GLY A 142 -28.57 2.72 8.32
N THR A 143 -29.53 3.50 7.82
CA THR A 143 -29.66 3.77 6.39
C THR A 143 -28.86 4.99 5.95
N SER A 144 -28.18 4.86 4.80
CA SER A 144 -27.46 5.94 4.11
C SER A 144 -26.34 6.57 4.95
N PHE A 145 -25.28 5.81 5.18
CA PHE A 145 -24.04 6.31 5.76
C PHE A 145 -22.85 6.13 4.80
N ASP A 146 -21.78 6.87 5.03
CA ASP A 146 -20.59 6.88 4.17
C ASP A 146 -19.40 6.22 4.88
N TYR A 147 -18.72 5.31 4.19
CA TYR A 147 -17.40 4.85 4.57
C TYR A 147 -16.37 5.86 4.12
N ARG A 148 -15.83 6.59 5.09
CA ARG A 148 -14.88 7.66 4.86
C ARG A 148 -13.96 7.77 6.06
N LEU A 149 -12.68 7.96 5.78
CA LEU A 149 -11.69 8.40 6.75
C LEU A 149 -11.22 9.81 6.39
N THR A 150 -10.91 10.62 7.38
CA THR A 150 -10.25 11.92 7.20
C THR A 150 -8.87 11.84 7.81
N ARG A 151 -7.84 12.18 7.04
CA ARG A 151 -6.46 12.26 7.51
C ARG A 151 -6.09 13.71 7.71
N LYS A 152 -5.67 14.07 8.94
CA LYS A 152 -5.16 15.40 9.29
C LYS A 152 -3.72 15.26 9.77
N GLU A 153 -2.84 16.12 9.29
CA GLU A 153 -1.43 16.10 9.66
C GLU A 153 -0.93 17.51 9.92
N VAL A 154 -0.36 17.74 11.10
CA VAL A 154 0.30 19.00 11.46
C VAL A 154 1.73 18.70 11.84
N GLY A 155 2.69 19.49 11.36
CA GLY A 155 4.08 19.23 11.66
C GLY A 155 4.98 20.44 11.49
N GLY A 156 6.20 20.28 12.00
CA GLY A 156 7.24 21.28 11.97
C GLY A 156 8.63 20.67 11.86
N SER A 157 9.55 21.43 11.27
CA SER A 157 10.96 21.09 11.19
C SER A 157 11.84 22.30 11.42
N PHE A 158 13.05 22.05 11.90
CA PHE A 158 14.08 23.05 12.12
C PHE A 158 15.46 22.48 11.75
N ASP A 159 16.14 23.15 10.83
CA ASP A 159 17.49 22.83 10.38
C ASP A 159 18.46 23.93 10.84
N PHE A 160 19.57 23.55 11.46
CA PHE A 160 20.65 24.45 11.86
C PHE A 160 21.97 24.00 11.26
N THR A 161 22.59 24.88 10.47
CA THR A 161 23.82 24.61 9.70
C THR A 161 24.90 25.69 9.89
N ALA A 162 24.66 26.67 10.78
CA ALA A 162 25.60 27.76 11.04
C ALA A 162 26.87 27.29 11.77
N ALA A 163 26.78 26.22 12.56
CA ALA A 163 27.89 25.67 13.36
C ALA A 163 28.84 24.77 12.56
N LYS A 164 29.14 25.12 11.29
CA LYS A 164 30.05 24.32 10.45
C LYS A 164 31.36 24.01 11.19
N PRO A 165 31.86 22.78 11.16
CA PRO A 165 31.42 21.63 10.34
C PRO A 165 30.21 20.85 10.87
N PHE A 166 29.64 21.25 12.01
CA PHE A 166 28.48 20.61 12.62
C PHE A 166 27.16 21.11 12.03
N PHE A 167 26.15 20.25 12.09
CA PHE A 167 24.78 20.58 11.78
C PHE A 167 23.83 19.83 12.72
N PHE A 168 22.63 20.36 12.86
CA PHE A 168 21.56 19.80 13.68
C PHE A 168 20.22 19.96 12.96
N ASN A 169 19.34 18.97 13.07
CA ASN A 169 18.00 18.98 12.50
C ASN A 169 17.01 18.33 13.48
N VAL A 170 15.80 18.87 13.55
CA VAL A 170 14.67 18.32 14.34
C VAL A 170 13.42 18.40 13.51
N ASP A 171 12.63 17.33 13.54
CA ASP A 171 11.35 17.21 12.85
C ASP A 171 10.31 16.62 13.81
N THR A 172 9.08 17.12 13.76
CA THR A 172 7.96 16.56 14.51
C THR A 172 6.66 16.69 13.73
N ASN A 173 5.79 15.69 13.81
CA ASN A 173 4.44 15.76 13.26
C ASN A 173 3.44 14.98 14.12
N VAL A 174 2.17 15.40 14.04
CA VAL A 174 1.01 14.70 14.59
C VAL A 174 0.09 14.36 13.43
N LEU A 175 -0.17 13.08 13.26
CA LEU A 175 -1.09 12.51 12.28
C LEU A 175 -2.35 12.05 13.02
N GLN A 176 -3.53 12.46 12.57
CA GLN A 176 -4.82 12.01 13.08
C GLN A 176 -5.62 11.37 11.95
N ARG A 177 -6.30 10.27 12.25
CA ARG A 177 -7.26 9.61 11.36
C ARG A 177 -8.56 9.41 12.10
N GLU A 178 -9.64 9.95 11.54
CA GLU A 178 -10.99 9.87 12.09
C GLU A 178 -11.97 9.37 11.02
N GLY A 179 -12.98 8.57 11.40
CA GLY A 179 -14.06 8.15 10.52
C GLY A 179 -14.48 6.69 10.70
N GLN A 180 -14.91 6.03 9.62
CA GLN A 180 -15.34 4.63 9.64
C GLN A 180 -14.98 3.91 8.34
N MET A 181 -14.74 2.60 8.42
CA MET A 181 -14.39 1.73 7.29
C MET A 181 -15.13 0.39 7.32
N PRO A 182 -15.35 -0.29 6.17
CA PRO A 182 -16.01 -1.58 6.14
C PRO A 182 -15.09 -2.64 6.77
N TRP A 183 -15.66 -3.51 7.60
CA TRP A 183 -14.92 -4.59 8.24
C TRP A 183 -15.76 -5.86 8.32
N GLY A 184 -15.28 -6.95 7.71
CA GLY A 184 -15.94 -8.25 7.76
C GLY A 184 -15.60 -9.01 9.04
N VAL A 185 -16.62 -9.55 9.70
CA VAL A 185 -16.48 -10.51 10.81
C VAL A 185 -17.29 -11.76 10.56
N GLY A 186 -16.81 -12.90 11.07
CA GLY A 186 -17.62 -14.10 11.19
C GLY A 186 -18.56 -14.00 12.40
N SER A 187 -19.74 -14.60 12.30
CA SER A 187 -20.61 -14.84 13.46
C SER A 187 -19.99 -15.92 14.35
N GLY A 188 -19.98 -15.70 15.67
CA GLY A 188 -19.59 -16.72 16.65
C GLY A 188 -20.67 -17.78 16.90
N LEU A 189 -21.81 -17.70 16.23
CA LEU A 189 -23.02 -18.49 16.53
C LEU A 189 -23.31 -19.58 15.48
N GLY A 190 -23.27 -20.85 15.92
CA GLY A 190 -23.61 -22.01 15.09
C GLY A 190 -22.56 -22.34 14.01
N SER A 191 -22.98 -22.95 12.90
CA SER A 191 -22.06 -23.44 11.84
C SER A 191 -21.32 -22.33 11.10
N PHE A 192 -20.10 -22.66 10.65
CA PHE A 192 -19.24 -21.83 9.79
C PHE A 192 -19.98 -21.33 8.52
N GLY A 193 -19.59 -20.13 8.05
CA GLY A 193 -20.11 -19.54 6.80
C GLY A 193 -21.03 -18.33 6.96
N LYS A 194 -21.15 -17.77 8.17
CA LYS A 194 -21.96 -16.57 8.45
C LYS A 194 -21.07 -15.34 8.58
N ALA A 195 -21.25 -14.35 7.71
CA ALA A 195 -20.48 -13.12 7.72
C ALA A 195 -21.33 -11.89 8.10
N VAL A 196 -20.72 -10.90 8.73
CA VAL A 196 -21.32 -9.58 9.01
C VAL A 196 -20.32 -8.53 8.61
N GLU A 197 -20.73 -7.56 7.79
CA GLU A 197 -19.94 -6.38 7.50
C GLU A 197 -20.32 -5.25 8.47
N LEU A 198 -19.35 -4.79 9.25
CA LEU A 198 -19.52 -3.77 10.28
C LEU A 198 -19.00 -2.42 9.81
N PRO A 199 -19.65 -1.32 10.22
CA PRO A 199 -19.06 0.00 10.14
C PRO A 199 -18.10 0.23 11.30
N LEU A 200 -16.85 -0.20 11.14
CA LEU A 200 -15.82 -0.10 12.18
C LEU A 200 -15.37 1.37 12.33
N PRO A 201 -15.47 1.96 13.54
CA PRO A 201 -14.93 3.28 13.80
C PRO A 201 -13.39 3.28 13.76
N VAL A 202 -12.83 4.41 13.37
CA VAL A 202 -11.38 4.65 13.38
C VAL A 202 -11.16 6.04 13.97
N ASP A 203 -10.63 6.10 15.19
CA ASP A 203 -10.10 7.31 15.81
C ASP A 203 -8.72 7.04 16.40
N ASN A 204 -7.67 7.44 15.67
CA ASN A 204 -6.29 7.27 16.13
C ASN A 204 -5.40 8.46 15.80
N SER A 205 -4.36 8.59 16.62
CA SER A 205 -3.32 9.60 16.47
C SER A 205 -1.93 8.98 16.49
N THR A 206 -1.01 9.56 15.73
CA THR A 206 0.41 9.20 15.76
C THR A 206 1.24 10.46 15.89
N VAL A 207 2.05 10.54 16.94
CA VAL A 207 3.05 11.60 17.11
C VAL A 207 4.41 11.03 16.72
N ASN A 208 5.12 11.67 15.79
CA ASN A 208 6.52 11.35 15.51
C ASN A 208 7.40 12.56 15.80
N THR A 209 8.56 12.29 16.38
CA THR A 209 9.62 13.28 16.60
C THR A 209 10.96 12.66 16.26
N SER A 210 11.83 13.38 15.56
CA SER A 210 13.19 12.94 15.27
C SER A 210 14.18 14.08 15.39
N ALA A 211 15.42 13.74 15.72
CA ALA A 211 16.53 14.67 15.80
C ALA A 211 17.77 14.04 15.18
N LEU A 212 18.58 14.87 14.51
CA LEU A 212 19.82 14.48 13.86
C LEU A 212 20.91 15.49 14.19
N VAL A 213 22.05 15.01 14.67
CA VAL A 213 23.28 15.81 14.82
C VAL A 213 24.37 15.20 13.96
N GLY A 214 25.17 16.03 13.30
CA GLY A 214 26.26 15.51 12.48
C GLY A 214 27.40 16.47 12.28
N TYR A 215 28.46 15.92 11.70
CA TYR A 215 29.71 16.57 11.34
C TYR A 215 29.99 16.30 9.87
N LYS A 216 30.33 17.34 9.11
CA LYS A 216 30.63 17.25 7.69
C LYS A 216 31.92 18.00 7.35
N SER A 217 32.89 17.27 6.82
CA SER A 217 34.14 17.78 6.27
C SER A 217 34.36 17.27 4.83
N LYS A 218 35.51 17.57 4.23
CA LYS A 218 35.87 17.07 2.89
C LYS A 218 36.19 15.57 2.87
N LEU A 219 36.71 15.03 3.97
CA LEU A 219 37.19 13.64 4.06
C LEU A 219 36.24 12.73 4.82
N PHE A 220 35.43 13.30 5.71
CA PHE A 220 34.60 12.56 6.65
C PHE A 220 33.22 13.21 6.78
N TYR A 221 32.20 12.37 6.84
CA TYR A 221 30.85 12.73 7.27
C TYR A 221 30.40 11.72 8.31
N ALA A 222 29.87 12.20 9.44
CA ALA A 222 29.19 11.36 10.41
C ALA A 222 27.94 12.06 10.92
N ALA A 223 26.91 11.28 11.19
CA ALA A 223 25.69 11.76 11.81
C ALA A 223 25.12 10.70 12.75
N LEU A 224 24.62 11.17 13.89
CA LEU A 224 23.86 10.39 14.86
C LEU A 224 22.45 10.98 14.89
N GLY A 225 21.45 10.16 14.59
CA GLY A 225 20.05 10.55 14.65
C GLY A 225 19.27 9.61 15.55
N GLY A 226 18.19 10.10 16.12
CA GLY A 226 17.24 9.29 16.88
C GLY A 226 15.82 9.78 16.64
N GLY A 227 14.87 8.87 16.80
CA GLY A 227 13.45 9.16 16.61
C GLY A 227 12.59 8.46 17.65
N PHE A 228 11.44 9.03 17.91
CA PHE A 228 10.39 8.51 18.78
C PHE A 228 9.04 8.64 18.08
N SER A 229 8.21 7.61 18.16
CA SER A 229 6.86 7.56 17.61
C SER A 229 5.91 6.97 18.64
N VAL A 230 4.73 7.57 18.79
CA VAL A 230 3.65 7.09 19.66
C VAL A 230 2.37 7.03 18.86
N PHE A 231 1.80 5.83 18.75
CA PHE A 231 0.48 5.59 18.21
C PHE A 231 -0.50 5.37 19.37
N ASN A 232 -1.58 6.14 19.38
CA ASN A 232 -2.72 5.97 20.31
C ASN A 232 -3.99 5.73 19.49
N ASN A 233 -4.81 4.78 19.93
CA ASN A 233 -6.10 4.47 19.33
C ASN A 233 -7.20 4.57 20.40
N ASP A 234 -8.12 5.52 20.23
CA ASP A 234 -9.20 5.75 21.20
C ASP A 234 -10.29 4.65 21.09
N ASP A 235 -10.36 3.97 19.94
CA ASP A 235 -11.29 2.87 19.66
C ASP A 235 -10.60 1.49 19.76
N GLN A 236 -10.15 1.09 20.96
CA GLN A 236 -9.46 -0.20 21.14
C GLN A 236 -10.38 -1.43 21.01
N PHE A 237 -11.68 -1.27 21.29
CA PHE A 237 -12.66 -2.35 21.20
C PHE A 237 -13.94 -1.84 20.54
N THR A 238 -14.43 -2.57 19.55
CA THR A 238 -15.77 -2.35 18.99
C THR A 238 -16.66 -3.53 19.31
N ARG A 239 -17.72 -3.29 20.07
CA ARG A 239 -18.73 -4.30 20.40
C ARG A 239 -19.84 -4.26 19.37
N PHE A 240 -20.29 -5.42 18.94
CA PHE A 240 -21.43 -5.53 18.04
C PHE A 240 -22.39 -6.60 18.54
N ARG A 241 -23.68 -6.33 18.39
CA ARG A 241 -24.71 -7.35 18.55
C ARG A 241 -24.70 -8.24 17.32
N ASP A 242 -24.59 -9.56 17.51
CA ASP A 242 -24.64 -10.50 16.39
C ASP A 242 -26.06 -10.51 15.77
N PRO A 243 -26.22 -10.15 14.48
CA PRO A 243 -27.50 -10.07 13.81
C PRO A 243 -28.12 -11.43 13.49
N PHE A 244 -27.44 -12.54 13.76
CA PHE A 244 -27.96 -13.90 13.65
C PHE A 244 -28.61 -14.40 14.96
N THR A 245 -28.62 -13.63 16.04
CA THR A 245 -29.24 -14.00 17.33
C THR A 245 -30.77 -13.93 17.28
N THR A 246 -31.47 -15.08 17.32
CA THR A 246 -32.92 -15.13 17.10
C THR A 246 -33.77 -14.71 18.32
N THR A 247 -33.19 -14.58 19.50
CA THR A 247 -33.86 -14.18 20.75
C THR A 247 -33.49 -12.75 21.19
N ALA A 248 -34.40 -12.09 21.92
CA ALA A 248 -34.18 -10.73 22.44
C ALA A 248 -33.54 -10.71 23.84
N THR A 249 -33.58 -11.84 24.56
CA THR A 249 -33.06 -12.03 25.91
C THR A 249 -31.72 -12.75 25.88
N GLY A 250 -30.70 -12.26 26.59
CA GLY A 250 -29.37 -12.90 26.63
C GLY A 250 -28.47 -12.56 25.45
N VAL A 251 -28.52 -11.32 24.95
CA VAL A 251 -27.75 -10.87 23.78
C VAL A 251 -26.25 -11.10 23.99
N ALA A 252 -25.68 -12.10 23.32
CA ALA A 252 -24.24 -12.15 23.15
C ALA A 252 -23.80 -11.02 22.22
N THR A 253 -22.68 -10.41 22.57
CA THR A 253 -22.07 -9.34 21.81
C THR A 253 -20.67 -9.78 21.41
N GLY A 254 -20.43 -9.87 20.11
CA GLY A 254 -19.09 -10.00 19.58
C GLY A 254 -18.28 -8.74 19.90
N THR A 255 -16.97 -8.91 20.03
CA THR A 255 -16.04 -7.80 20.23
C THR A 255 -14.90 -7.93 19.23
N ILE A 256 -14.68 -6.86 18.47
CA ILE A 256 -13.48 -6.68 17.65
C ILE A 256 -12.44 -5.96 18.49
N VAL A 257 -11.21 -6.47 18.48
CA VAL A 257 -10.05 -5.77 19.01
C VAL A 257 -9.41 -4.99 17.86
N SER A 258 -9.29 -3.68 18.02
CA SER A 258 -8.63 -2.80 17.06
C SER A 258 -7.11 -2.76 17.30
N TRP A 259 -6.38 -1.94 16.56
CA TRP A 259 -4.94 -1.78 16.74
C TRP A 259 -4.61 -1.25 18.15
N PRO A 260 -3.70 -1.91 18.89
CA PRO A 260 -3.32 -1.45 20.21
C PRO A 260 -2.36 -0.27 20.16
N ASP A 261 -2.34 0.50 21.25
CA ASP A 261 -1.38 1.58 21.45
C ASP A 261 0.05 1.02 21.40
N ASN A 262 0.95 1.75 20.73
CA ASN A 262 2.33 1.33 20.61
C ASN A 262 3.28 2.52 20.54
N LYS A 263 4.53 2.25 20.92
CA LYS A 263 5.62 3.21 20.96
C LYS A 263 6.80 2.63 20.20
N SER A 264 7.47 3.46 19.42
CA SER A 264 8.71 3.11 18.73
C SER A 264 9.78 4.13 19.07
N TRP A 265 11.00 3.68 19.31
CA TRP A 265 12.16 4.56 19.29
C TRP A 265 13.29 3.93 18.51
N ASN A 266 14.11 4.79 17.89
CA ASN A 266 15.26 4.35 17.14
C ASN A 266 16.47 5.26 17.35
N LEU A 267 17.64 4.69 17.15
CA LEU A 267 18.94 5.35 17.12
C LEU A 267 19.66 4.89 15.86
N LYS A 268 20.21 5.82 15.08
CA LYS A 268 20.90 5.55 13.83
C LYS A 268 22.19 6.33 13.74
N PHE A 269 23.27 5.64 13.42
CA PHE A 269 24.55 6.21 13.05
C PHE A 269 24.78 6.05 11.54
N THR A 270 25.27 7.10 10.88
CA THR A 270 25.69 7.07 9.47
C THR A 270 27.05 7.74 9.35
N GLY A 271 28.00 7.06 8.72
CA GLY A 271 29.37 7.52 8.55
C GLY A 271 29.88 7.25 7.14
N THR A 272 30.63 8.20 6.57
CA THR A 272 31.42 7.97 5.36
C THR A 272 32.82 8.57 5.52
N ALA A 273 33.82 7.86 5.03
CA ALA A 273 35.21 8.30 5.07
C ALA A 273 35.87 8.05 3.71
N ARG A 274 36.55 9.07 3.18
CA ARG A 274 37.46 8.90 2.05
C ARG A 274 38.74 8.23 2.56
N LEU A 275 39.11 7.13 1.93
CA LEU A 275 40.29 6.35 2.23
C LEU A 275 41.33 6.52 1.10
N PRO A 276 42.61 6.14 1.31
CA PRO A 276 43.61 6.06 0.25
C PRO A 276 43.14 5.19 -0.94
N LEU A 277 43.89 5.23 -2.05
CA LEU A 277 43.59 4.47 -3.28
C LEU A 277 42.21 4.80 -3.89
N ALA A 278 41.81 6.08 -3.85
CA ALA A 278 40.53 6.56 -4.36
C ALA A 278 39.33 5.74 -3.83
N SER A 279 39.39 5.38 -2.55
CA SER A 279 38.40 4.53 -1.88
C SER A 279 37.48 5.35 -0.99
N THR A 280 36.26 4.87 -0.79
CA THR A 280 35.30 5.44 0.14
C THR A 280 34.67 4.32 0.96
N PHE A 281 34.81 4.41 2.27
CA PHE A 281 34.13 3.56 3.23
C PHE A 281 32.82 4.22 3.66
N ALA A 282 31.76 3.44 3.73
CA ALA A 282 30.46 3.84 4.25
C ALA A 282 30.02 2.85 5.34
N LEU A 283 29.46 3.38 6.43
CA LEU A 283 28.89 2.63 7.54
C LEU A 283 27.53 3.21 7.90
N ASN A 284 26.54 2.36 8.05
CA ASN A 284 25.27 2.69 8.67
C ASN A 284 25.02 1.66 9.76
N ALA A 285 24.69 2.10 10.97
CA ALA A 285 24.30 1.23 12.06
C ALA A 285 23.01 1.77 12.67
N GLY A 286 22.14 0.89 13.15
CA GLY A 286 20.89 1.30 13.74
C GLY A 286 20.34 0.31 14.76
N TYR A 287 19.64 0.85 15.74
CA TYR A 287 18.84 0.13 16.70
C TYR A 287 17.42 0.70 16.70
N THR A 288 16.42 -0.16 16.72
CA THR A 288 15.01 0.23 16.87
C THR A 288 14.36 -0.67 17.90
N LYS A 289 13.53 -0.11 18.78
CA LYS A 289 12.69 -0.86 19.70
C LYS A 289 11.24 -0.40 19.57
N ASN A 290 10.35 -1.36 19.37
CA ASN A 290 8.92 -1.17 19.30
C ASN A 290 8.28 -1.89 20.49
N THR A 291 7.44 -1.19 21.23
CA THR A 291 6.72 -1.74 22.38
C THR A 291 5.23 -1.47 22.26
N SER A 292 4.42 -2.42 22.67
CA SER A 292 2.97 -2.26 22.77
C SER A 292 2.46 -2.87 24.07
N GLU A 293 1.33 -2.41 24.56
CA GLU A 293 0.64 -3.02 25.68
C GLU A 293 -0.83 -3.12 25.33
N THR A 294 -1.44 -4.29 25.52
CA THR A 294 -2.87 -4.46 25.27
C THR A 294 -3.50 -5.43 26.24
N ARG A 295 -4.69 -5.08 26.71
CA ARG A 295 -5.53 -6.00 27.46
C ARG A 295 -6.15 -7.01 26.49
N LEU A 296 -6.04 -8.28 26.82
CA LEU A 296 -6.60 -9.36 26.01
C LEU A 296 -8.09 -9.55 26.34
N LEU A 297 -8.85 -10.03 25.35
CA LEU A 297 -10.20 -10.53 25.59
C LEU A 297 -10.09 -11.88 26.29
N ASP A 298 -10.82 -12.05 27.39
CA ASP A 298 -10.94 -13.30 28.14
C ASP A 298 -12.29 -13.99 27.87
N THR A 299 -13.05 -13.49 26.91
CA THR A 299 -14.31 -14.08 26.49
C THR A 299 -14.50 -13.99 24.99
N ILE A 300 -15.20 -14.98 24.43
CA ILE A 300 -15.66 -15.01 23.04
C ILE A 300 -17.14 -15.37 22.99
N GLU A 301 -17.81 -14.94 21.93
CA GLU A 301 -19.17 -15.36 21.64
C GLU A 301 -19.20 -16.85 21.24
N GLY A 302 -20.22 -17.57 21.69
CA GLY A 302 -20.42 -18.98 21.35
C GLY A 302 -21.88 -19.42 21.51
N GLY A 303 -22.11 -20.73 21.43
CA GLY A 303 -23.44 -21.33 21.57
C GLY A 303 -24.24 -21.35 20.26
N SER A 304 -25.57 -21.36 20.39
CA SER A 304 -26.50 -21.45 19.24
C SER A 304 -27.18 -20.11 18.97
N GLN A 305 -27.75 -19.92 17.78
CA GLN A 305 -28.51 -18.71 17.45
C GLN A 305 -29.69 -18.43 18.41
N ALA A 306 -30.32 -19.48 18.95
CA ALA A 306 -31.46 -19.37 19.86
C ALA A 306 -31.04 -19.14 21.31
N VAL A 307 -29.91 -19.73 21.70
CA VAL A 307 -29.32 -19.67 23.04
C VAL A 307 -27.85 -19.30 22.87
N PRO A 308 -27.56 -18.01 22.62
CA PRO A 308 -26.18 -17.53 22.55
C PRO A 308 -25.55 -17.59 23.95
N THR A 309 -24.27 -17.90 24.00
CA THR A 309 -23.49 -18.01 25.25
C THR A 309 -22.18 -17.23 25.13
N VAL A 310 -21.55 -17.01 26.28
CA VAL A 310 -20.21 -16.44 26.35
C VAL A 310 -19.26 -17.52 26.85
N THR A 311 -18.26 -17.83 26.05
CA THR A 311 -17.21 -18.80 26.42
C THR A 311 -16.06 -18.03 27.05
N ILE A 312 -15.67 -18.43 28.26
CA ILE A 312 -14.52 -17.85 28.96
C ILE A 312 -13.24 -18.53 28.45
N LEU A 313 -12.25 -17.71 28.09
CA LEU A 313 -10.92 -18.14 27.71
C LEU A 313 -10.02 -18.18 28.95
N GLY A 314 -9.44 -19.35 29.24
CA GLY A 314 -8.40 -19.49 30.25
C GLY A 314 -7.10 -18.87 29.74
N LEU A 315 -6.82 -17.63 30.14
CA LEU A 315 -5.58 -16.93 29.78
C LEU A 315 -4.51 -17.11 30.86
N ASN A 316 -3.28 -17.45 30.46
CA ASN A 316 -2.12 -17.41 31.36
C ASN A 316 -1.79 -15.97 31.82
N ARG A 317 -2.10 -14.97 30.98
CA ARG A 317 -1.90 -13.54 31.24
C ARG A 317 -3.04 -12.74 30.61
N ARG A 318 -3.51 -11.69 31.29
CA ARG A 318 -4.61 -10.82 30.82
C ARG A 318 -4.15 -9.60 30.02
N THR A 319 -2.85 -9.31 30.05
CA THR A 319 -2.22 -8.20 29.34
C THR A 319 -1.03 -8.76 28.56
N PHE A 320 -0.93 -8.38 27.29
CA PHE A 320 0.20 -8.70 26.43
C PHE A 320 1.12 -7.49 26.33
N HIS A 321 2.40 -7.69 26.65
CA HIS A 321 3.46 -6.72 26.37
C HIS A 321 4.23 -7.13 25.12
N GLY A 322 4.14 -6.31 24.09
CA GLY A 322 4.94 -6.44 22.88
C GLY A 322 6.31 -5.80 23.07
N ASP A 323 7.37 -6.49 22.67
CA ASP A 323 8.75 -5.97 22.63
C ASP A 323 9.49 -6.54 21.41
N ILE A 324 9.55 -5.75 20.34
CA ILE A 324 10.26 -6.11 19.11
C ILE A 324 11.45 -5.18 18.93
N GLN A 325 12.63 -5.77 18.73
CA GLN A 325 13.88 -5.04 18.60
C GLN A 325 14.54 -5.36 17.27
N TYR A 326 15.12 -4.34 16.63
CA TYR A 326 15.90 -4.49 15.41
C TYR A 326 17.30 -3.93 15.62
N TRP A 327 18.30 -4.72 15.28
CA TRP A 327 19.69 -4.28 15.12
C TRP A 327 20.07 -4.38 13.65
N ASN A 328 20.71 -3.36 13.09
CA ASN A 328 21.21 -3.43 11.74
C ASN A 328 22.57 -2.76 11.59
N VAL A 329 23.41 -3.35 10.73
CA VAL A 329 24.70 -2.80 10.32
C VAL A 329 24.84 -3.00 8.82
N ASN A 330 25.12 -1.92 8.09
CA ASN A 330 25.41 -1.94 6.67
C ASN A 330 26.73 -1.23 6.42
N THR A 331 27.69 -1.93 5.81
CA THR A 331 28.99 -1.37 5.45
C THR A 331 29.30 -1.62 3.99
N ALA A 332 29.99 -0.67 3.37
CA ALA A 332 30.49 -0.82 2.01
C ALA A 332 31.83 -0.10 1.83
N ILE A 333 32.71 -0.70 1.04
CA ILE A 333 33.94 -0.07 0.52
C ILE A 333 33.81 -0.02 -0.99
N THR A 334 33.84 1.19 -1.54
CA THR A 334 33.92 1.42 -2.99
C THR A 334 35.31 1.94 -3.31
N SER A 335 36.01 1.31 -4.25
CA SER A 335 37.38 1.63 -4.62
C SER A 335 37.51 1.80 -6.13
N ASN A 336 38.44 2.64 -6.56
CA ASN A 336 38.83 2.78 -7.97
C ASN A 336 40.31 2.42 -8.11
N PRO A 337 40.67 1.13 -7.98
CA PRO A 337 42.07 0.70 -8.00
C PRO A 337 42.78 1.04 -9.32
N TRP A 338 42.03 1.08 -10.43
CA TRP A 338 42.50 1.55 -11.73
C TRP A 338 41.50 2.53 -12.33
N LYS A 339 41.93 3.40 -13.26
CA LYS A 339 41.11 4.46 -13.86
C LYS A 339 39.78 3.97 -14.47
N ASN A 340 39.76 2.73 -14.96
CA ASN A 340 38.61 2.14 -15.65
C ASN A 340 37.89 1.07 -14.81
N LEU A 341 38.39 0.73 -13.61
CA LEU A 341 37.79 -0.28 -12.75
C LEU A 341 37.29 0.35 -11.46
N THR A 342 36.00 0.19 -11.19
CA THR A 342 35.39 0.47 -9.90
C THR A 342 34.96 -0.84 -9.26
N THR A 343 35.40 -1.09 -8.04
CA THR A 343 35.00 -2.26 -7.25
C THR A 343 34.19 -1.81 -6.04
N LYS A 344 33.22 -2.62 -5.62
CA LYS A 344 32.47 -2.40 -4.39
C LYS A 344 32.33 -3.70 -3.64
N LEU A 345 32.72 -3.71 -2.36
CA LEU A 345 32.44 -4.79 -1.42
C LEU A 345 31.46 -4.28 -0.38
N TYR A 346 30.47 -5.08 -0.03
CA TYR A 346 29.50 -4.70 0.99
C TYR A 346 29.08 -5.87 1.87
N PHE A 347 28.77 -5.54 3.12
CA PHE A 347 28.24 -6.45 4.12
C PHE A 347 27.03 -5.81 4.79
N LYS A 348 25.98 -6.60 5.01
CA LYS A 348 24.78 -6.20 5.73
C LYS A 348 24.43 -7.26 6.76
N TRP A 349 24.05 -6.81 7.94
CA TRP A 349 23.53 -7.63 9.01
C TRP A 349 22.24 -6.99 9.54
N LEU A 350 21.23 -7.82 9.78
CA LEU A 350 19.97 -7.44 10.38
C LEU A 350 19.56 -8.53 11.35
N ASP A 351 19.22 -8.15 12.56
CA ASP A 351 18.69 -9.04 13.60
C ASP A 351 17.38 -8.47 14.12
N LYS A 352 16.31 -9.27 14.07
CA LYS A 352 15.01 -8.98 14.64
C LYS A 352 14.81 -9.93 15.81
N LYS A 353 14.72 -9.39 17.03
CA LYS A 353 14.34 -10.14 18.23
C LYS A 353 12.91 -9.84 18.60
N ASN A 354 12.18 -10.85 19.05
CA ASN A 354 10.83 -10.71 19.55
C ASN A 354 10.77 -11.20 21.01
N ASN A 355 10.96 -10.27 21.95
CA ASN A 355 10.92 -10.55 23.39
C ASN A 355 9.52 -10.29 23.98
N SER A 356 8.49 -10.38 23.15
CA SER A 356 7.11 -10.16 23.60
C SER A 356 6.64 -11.30 24.51
N ASP A 357 5.55 -11.06 25.25
CA ASP A 357 4.96 -12.08 26.09
C ASP A 357 4.42 -13.28 25.31
N GLU A 358 4.68 -14.49 25.80
CA GLU A 358 3.95 -15.68 25.36
C GLU A 358 2.60 -15.76 26.06
N ILE A 359 1.54 -15.73 25.26
CA ILE A 359 0.14 -15.81 25.65
C ILE A 359 -0.36 -17.19 25.27
N THR A 360 -0.73 -17.95 26.29
CA THR A 360 -1.42 -19.22 26.15
C THR A 360 -2.88 -19.00 26.52
N PHE A 361 -3.79 -19.37 25.62
CA PHE A 361 -5.21 -19.42 25.91
C PHE A 361 -5.74 -20.85 25.83
N VAL A 362 -6.72 -21.16 26.69
CA VAL A 362 -7.37 -22.47 26.76
C VAL A 362 -8.87 -22.26 26.65
N VAL A 363 -9.50 -22.94 25.70
CA VAL A 363 -10.96 -23.10 25.66
C VAL A 363 -11.29 -24.38 26.42
N ALA A 364 -12.32 -24.35 27.28
CA ALA A 364 -12.69 -25.52 28.07
C ALA A 364 -12.99 -26.73 27.15
N GLY A 365 -12.25 -27.83 27.32
CA GLY A 365 -12.35 -29.02 26.48
C GLY A 365 -11.47 -29.01 25.23
N SER A 366 -10.55 -28.05 25.09
CA SER A 366 -9.59 -27.96 23.98
C SER A 366 -8.14 -27.87 24.49
N GLU A 367 -7.19 -28.22 23.63
CA GLU A 367 -5.76 -28.06 23.92
C GLU A 367 -5.35 -26.59 24.06
N PRO A 368 -4.38 -26.26 24.93
CA PRO A 368 -3.84 -24.91 25.02
C PRO A 368 -3.20 -24.45 23.71
N VAL A 369 -3.49 -23.21 23.31
CA VAL A 369 -2.88 -22.58 22.13
C VAL A 369 -1.99 -21.44 22.60
N THR A 370 -0.73 -21.43 22.15
CA THR A 370 0.25 -20.38 22.47
C THR A 370 0.62 -19.63 21.20
N ASN A 371 0.78 -18.30 21.28
CA ASN A 371 1.27 -17.51 20.16
C ASN A 371 2.73 -17.81 19.82
N GLU A 372 3.09 -17.67 18.55
CA GLU A 372 4.47 -17.83 18.08
C GLU A 372 5.21 -16.48 18.08
N LEU A 373 6.43 -16.46 18.63
CA LEU A 373 7.28 -15.28 18.62
C LEU A 373 8.19 -15.27 17.38
N PHE A 374 7.77 -14.54 16.34
CA PHE A 374 8.55 -14.49 15.09
C PHE A 374 9.79 -13.60 15.19
N GLU A 375 10.98 -14.21 15.26
CA GLU A 375 12.30 -13.58 15.15
C GLU A 375 13.09 -14.05 13.94
N TYR A 376 14.11 -13.29 13.54
CA TYR A 376 15.00 -13.68 12.44
C TYR A 376 16.31 -12.90 12.43
N HIS A 377 17.34 -13.51 11.88
CA HIS A 377 18.60 -12.83 11.57
C HIS A 377 19.02 -13.08 10.12
N ARG A 378 19.60 -12.05 9.51
CA ARG A 378 19.97 -12.01 8.10
C ARG A 378 21.38 -11.48 7.92
N TYR A 379 22.19 -12.19 7.15
CA TYR A 379 23.49 -11.75 6.70
C TYR A 379 23.51 -11.65 5.17
N THR A 380 24.06 -10.57 4.63
CA THR A 380 24.25 -10.41 3.20
C THR A 380 25.69 -9.95 2.93
N VAL A 381 26.41 -10.67 2.08
CA VAL A 381 27.73 -10.29 1.57
C VAL A 381 27.64 -10.16 0.07
N GLY A 382 28.22 -9.12 -0.51
CA GLY A 382 28.28 -8.99 -1.96
C GLY A 382 29.46 -8.19 -2.47
N ALA A 383 29.74 -8.41 -3.75
CA ALA A 383 30.83 -7.78 -4.48
C ALA A 383 30.36 -7.38 -5.89
N ASP A 384 30.65 -6.14 -6.28
CA ASP A 384 30.42 -5.63 -7.63
C ASP A 384 31.76 -5.20 -8.26
N ALA A 385 31.96 -5.52 -9.53
CA ALA A 385 33.07 -5.06 -10.35
C ALA A 385 32.53 -4.40 -11.63
N SER A 386 32.86 -3.12 -11.80
CA SER A 386 32.46 -2.30 -12.94
C SER A 386 33.68 -1.89 -13.76
N TYR A 387 33.74 -2.30 -15.03
CA TYR A 387 34.84 -1.96 -15.94
C TYR A 387 34.35 -1.09 -17.10
N ALA A 388 34.99 0.06 -17.30
CA ALA A 388 34.81 0.93 -18.46
C ALA A 388 35.74 0.47 -19.59
N PHE A 389 35.22 -0.35 -20.51
CA PHE A 389 35.95 -0.82 -21.70
C PHE A 389 36.31 0.34 -22.63
N MET A 390 35.39 1.31 -22.75
CA MET A 390 35.56 2.55 -23.52
C MET A 390 34.83 3.67 -22.76
N LYS A 391 35.02 4.94 -23.16
CA LYS A 391 34.32 6.09 -22.54
C LYS A 391 32.80 5.94 -22.57
N ASN A 392 32.28 5.24 -23.58
CA ASN A 392 30.86 5.00 -23.80
C ASN A 392 30.41 3.57 -23.51
N LEU A 393 31.30 2.63 -23.17
CA LEU A 393 30.96 1.22 -22.93
C LEU A 393 31.44 0.78 -21.55
N LYS A 394 30.49 0.40 -20.68
CA LYS A 394 30.74 -0.03 -19.30
C LYS A 394 30.02 -1.34 -19.01
N GLY A 395 30.76 -2.35 -18.55
CA GLY A 395 30.19 -3.58 -17.99
C GLY A 395 30.23 -3.59 -16.47
N THR A 396 29.26 -4.25 -15.84
CA THR A 396 29.25 -4.53 -14.41
C THR A 396 28.89 -6.00 -14.19
N LEU A 397 29.66 -6.68 -13.35
CA LEU A 397 29.35 -8.01 -12.83
C LEU A 397 29.24 -7.92 -11.31
N GLY A 398 28.21 -8.53 -10.73
CA GLY A 398 27.97 -8.56 -9.30
C GLY A 398 27.56 -9.93 -8.80
N TYR A 399 27.95 -10.26 -7.57
CA TYR A 399 27.55 -11.46 -6.84
C TYR A 399 27.13 -11.08 -5.42
N GLU A 400 26.01 -11.65 -4.97
CA GLU A 400 25.49 -11.47 -3.61
C GLU A 400 25.09 -12.83 -3.03
N TYR A 401 25.52 -13.09 -1.80
CA TYR A 401 25.06 -14.18 -0.97
C TYR A 401 24.23 -13.62 0.19
N THR A 402 23.02 -14.15 0.40
CA THR A 402 22.21 -13.83 1.58
C THR A 402 21.84 -15.11 2.32
N ASP A 403 22.06 -15.11 3.62
CA ASP A 403 21.66 -16.18 4.53
C ASP A 403 20.67 -15.64 5.55
N LEU A 404 19.62 -16.41 5.84
CA LEU A 404 18.48 -15.94 6.60
C LEU A 404 17.85 -17.08 7.40
N HIS A 405 17.96 -16.95 8.71
CA HIS A 405 17.39 -17.85 9.70
C HIS A 405 16.22 -17.15 10.41
N ARG A 406 15.13 -17.88 10.65
CA ARG A 406 13.94 -17.39 11.36
C ARG A 406 13.32 -18.45 12.26
N ASP A 407 12.65 -17.97 13.30
CA ASP A 407 11.79 -18.77 14.15
C ASP A 407 10.46 -19.01 13.44
N ARG A 408 10.50 -20.02 12.57
CA ARG A 408 9.39 -20.45 11.74
C ARG A 408 9.47 -21.95 11.56
N HIS A 409 8.32 -22.61 11.72
CA HIS A 409 8.25 -24.06 11.80
C HIS A 409 8.56 -24.78 10.48
N ASP A 410 7.89 -24.39 9.38
CA ASP A 410 7.98 -25.03 8.07
C ASP A 410 9.32 -24.76 7.37
N ILE A 411 9.75 -23.50 7.34
CA ILE A 411 10.97 -23.06 6.63
C ILE A 411 11.78 -22.11 7.52
N PRO A 412 12.60 -22.66 8.45
CA PRO A 412 13.41 -21.86 9.36
C PRO A 412 14.63 -21.20 8.68
N GLU A 413 15.09 -21.68 7.53
CA GLU A 413 16.35 -21.23 6.93
C GLU A 413 16.27 -21.14 5.40
N THR A 414 16.84 -20.07 4.84
CA THR A 414 16.95 -19.85 3.39
C THR A 414 18.30 -19.22 3.04
N TRP A 415 18.89 -19.65 1.94
CA TRP A 415 20.12 -19.08 1.39
C TRP A 415 19.96 -18.72 -0.09
N ASP A 416 20.35 -17.49 -0.44
CA ASP A 416 20.21 -16.90 -1.77
C ASP A 416 21.59 -16.68 -2.40
N HIS A 417 21.79 -17.17 -3.61
CA HIS A 417 22.89 -16.82 -4.50
C HIS A 417 22.36 -15.99 -5.66
N LYS A 418 22.79 -14.72 -5.76
CA LYS A 418 22.34 -13.80 -6.80
C LYS A 418 23.52 -13.32 -7.63
N ILE A 419 23.46 -13.54 -8.94
CA ILE A 419 24.42 -13.05 -9.93
C ILE A 419 23.74 -11.97 -10.77
N THR A 420 24.44 -10.86 -11.02
CA THR A 420 23.96 -9.77 -11.88
C THR A 420 25.02 -9.41 -12.91
N ALA A 421 24.63 -9.34 -14.18
CA ALA A 421 25.46 -8.83 -15.26
C ALA A 421 24.74 -7.65 -15.93
N GLN A 422 25.46 -6.56 -16.17
CA GLN A 422 24.92 -5.37 -16.80
C GLN A 422 25.91 -4.82 -17.82
N LEU A 423 25.41 -4.40 -18.98
CA LEU A 423 26.16 -3.66 -19.99
C LEU A 423 25.46 -2.33 -20.24
N LYS A 424 26.20 -1.22 -20.17
CA LYS A 424 25.75 0.11 -20.56
C LYS A 424 26.58 0.60 -21.74
N TYR A 425 25.91 1.03 -22.80
CA TYR A 425 26.55 1.49 -24.02
C TYR A 425 25.90 2.78 -24.54
N ASN A 426 26.70 3.83 -24.74
CA ASN A 426 26.27 5.12 -25.26
C ASN A 426 27.03 5.43 -26.57
N PRO A 427 26.78 4.68 -27.66
CA PRO A 427 27.55 4.80 -28.91
C PRO A 427 27.61 6.21 -29.47
N LEU A 428 26.54 6.97 -29.30
CA LEU A 428 26.33 8.30 -29.87
C LEU A 428 25.68 9.19 -28.79
N ASP A 429 25.82 10.51 -28.91
CA ASP A 429 25.23 11.45 -27.95
C ASP A 429 23.69 11.38 -27.93
N TRP A 430 23.08 10.87 -29.01
CA TRP A 430 21.64 10.69 -29.14
C TRP A 430 21.14 9.27 -28.84
N LEU A 431 22.03 8.31 -28.57
CA LEU A 431 21.66 6.90 -28.35
C LEU A 431 22.37 6.33 -27.12
N GLY A 432 21.59 5.97 -26.11
CA GLY A 432 22.03 5.23 -24.93
C GLY A 432 21.27 3.92 -24.77
N GLY A 433 21.96 2.88 -24.32
CA GLY A 433 21.38 1.56 -24.10
C GLY A 433 21.91 0.91 -22.82
N ARG A 434 21.06 0.14 -22.15
CA ARG A 434 21.41 -0.68 -21.00
C ARG A 434 20.76 -2.05 -21.10
N LEU A 435 21.58 -3.08 -21.01
CA LEU A 435 21.17 -4.48 -20.91
C LEU A 435 21.49 -4.98 -19.51
N LYS A 436 20.55 -5.64 -18.83
CA LYS A 436 20.75 -6.26 -17.52
C LYS A 436 20.17 -7.67 -17.51
N TYR A 437 20.95 -8.61 -16.99
CA TYR A 437 20.50 -9.95 -16.63
C TYR A 437 20.78 -10.20 -15.15
N GLN A 438 19.85 -10.84 -14.46
CA GLN A 438 19.98 -11.25 -13.07
C GLN A 438 19.47 -12.67 -12.92
N LYS A 439 20.26 -13.49 -12.22
CA LYS A 439 19.88 -14.85 -11.82
C LYS A 439 19.93 -14.96 -10.30
N LEU A 440 18.88 -15.50 -9.70
CA LEU A 440 18.82 -15.82 -8.27
C LEU A 440 18.48 -17.30 -8.11
N TYR A 441 19.27 -17.98 -7.29
CA TYR A 441 18.96 -19.31 -6.78
C TYR A 441 18.75 -19.20 -5.27
N ARG A 442 17.58 -19.59 -4.80
CA ARG A 442 17.24 -19.72 -3.38
C ARG A 442 17.14 -21.19 -3.03
N GLY A 443 17.92 -21.63 -2.05
CA GLY A 443 17.67 -22.86 -1.33
C GLY A 443 16.89 -22.60 -0.05
N ALA A 444 16.08 -23.56 0.37
CA ALA A 444 15.34 -23.50 1.63
C ALA A 444 15.47 -24.82 2.40
N ARG A 445 15.56 -24.73 3.73
CA ARG A 445 15.45 -25.88 4.62
C ARG A 445 13.98 -26.10 4.94
N PHE A 446 13.39 -27.16 4.37
CA PHE A 446 12.01 -27.53 4.67
C PHE A 446 11.96 -28.60 5.77
N ASN A 447 11.19 -28.34 6.82
CA ASN A 447 10.91 -29.30 7.88
C ASN A 447 9.57 -29.99 7.61
N ALA A 448 9.59 -31.32 7.49
CA ALA A 448 8.38 -32.12 7.41
C ALA A 448 8.03 -32.69 8.80
N GLU A 449 6.76 -32.59 9.17
CA GLU A 449 6.25 -33.14 10.42
C GLU A 449 5.88 -34.63 10.27
N PRO A 450 6.03 -35.45 11.31
CA PRO A 450 5.55 -36.83 11.28
C PRO A 450 4.04 -36.89 11.04
N VAL A 451 3.60 -37.66 10.04
CA VAL A 451 2.19 -37.88 9.75
C VAL A 451 1.75 -39.19 10.41
N PRO A 452 0.71 -39.20 11.27
CA PRO A 452 0.14 -40.43 11.81
C PRO A 452 -0.41 -41.36 10.71
N ASP A 453 -0.50 -42.67 10.98
CA ASP A 453 -1.16 -43.60 10.06
C ASP A 453 -2.66 -43.29 9.98
N LEU A 454 -3.08 -42.67 8.86
CA LEU A 454 -4.45 -42.25 8.62
C LEU A 454 -5.46 -43.40 8.72
N SER A 455 -5.05 -44.63 8.39
CA SER A 455 -5.93 -45.81 8.42
C SER A 455 -6.32 -46.25 9.84
N SER A 456 -5.55 -45.81 10.84
CA SER A 456 -5.79 -46.10 12.26
C SER A 456 -6.71 -45.09 12.95
N ILE A 457 -7.04 -43.97 12.27
CA ILE A 457 -7.81 -42.88 12.86
C ILE A 457 -9.29 -43.05 12.54
N THR A 458 -10.11 -43.27 13.57
CA THR A 458 -11.56 -43.41 13.44
C THR A 458 -12.33 -42.13 13.79
N ASP A 459 -11.65 -41.15 14.38
CA ASP A 459 -12.21 -39.86 14.78
C ASP A 459 -12.00 -38.81 13.68
N SER A 460 -13.07 -38.14 13.25
CA SER A 460 -13.02 -37.20 12.12
C SER A 460 -12.21 -35.93 12.41
N GLU A 461 -12.15 -35.49 13.66
CA GLU A 461 -11.37 -34.31 14.05
C GLU A 461 -9.87 -34.62 14.07
N ALA A 462 -9.50 -35.75 14.66
CA ALA A 462 -8.13 -36.27 14.61
C ALA A 462 -7.69 -36.55 13.16
N LEU A 463 -8.60 -37.06 12.31
CA LEU A 463 -8.32 -37.31 10.90
C LEU A 463 -8.10 -35.99 10.15
N ALA A 464 -8.91 -34.95 10.42
CA ALA A 464 -8.73 -33.63 9.83
C ALA A 464 -7.37 -33.03 10.19
N ALA A 465 -6.95 -33.14 11.46
CA ALA A 465 -5.64 -32.68 11.90
C ALA A 465 -4.50 -33.43 11.18
N ALA A 466 -4.56 -34.76 11.12
CA ALA A 466 -3.56 -35.57 10.45
C ALA A 466 -3.49 -35.32 8.92
N LEU A 467 -4.64 -35.14 8.26
CA LEU A 467 -4.70 -34.74 6.84
C LEU A 467 -4.08 -33.36 6.62
N ASN A 468 -4.34 -32.41 7.53
CA ASN A 468 -3.75 -31.07 7.44
C ASN A 468 -2.22 -31.13 7.55
N THR A 469 -1.68 -31.87 8.53
CA THR A 469 -0.23 -32.12 8.64
C THR A 469 0.32 -32.77 7.38
N GLN A 470 -0.39 -33.75 6.81
CA GLN A 470 0.03 -34.38 5.56
C GLN A 470 0.07 -33.38 4.39
N ILE A 471 -0.95 -32.54 4.22
CA ILE A 471 -0.99 -31.50 3.18
C ILE A 471 0.13 -30.47 3.39
N GLU A 472 0.34 -30.00 4.62
CA GLU A 472 1.39 -29.03 4.98
C GLU A 472 2.79 -29.55 4.64
N ASN A 473 3.04 -30.87 4.76
CA ASN A 473 4.30 -31.48 4.34
C ASN A 473 4.58 -31.38 2.83
N PHE A 474 3.55 -31.20 2.00
CA PHE A 474 3.67 -30.95 0.55
C PHE A 474 3.50 -29.47 0.17
N PHE A 475 2.93 -28.68 1.07
CA PHE A 475 2.73 -27.25 0.86
C PHE A 475 4.04 -26.49 1.03
N ARG A 476 4.28 -25.54 0.13
CA ARG A 476 5.45 -24.66 0.17
C ARG A 476 4.99 -23.22 0.03
N ARG A 477 5.13 -22.47 1.13
CA ARG A 477 4.81 -21.04 1.17
C ARG A 477 5.83 -20.27 0.31
N TYR A 478 5.32 -19.54 -0.69
CA TYR A 478 6.10 -18.93 -1.77
C TYR A 478 7.12 -17.89 -1.30
N ASP A 479 6.92 -17.32 -0.12
CA ASP A 479 7.75 -16.27 0.44
C ASP A 479 9.14 -16.78 0.89
N ALA A 480 9.21 -18.04 1.31
CA ALA A 480 10.40 -18.67 1.89
C ALA A 480 10.89 -19.94 1.16
N THR A 481 10.09 -20.56 0.30
CA THR A 481 10.49 -21.79 -0.40
C THR A 481 11.63 -21.59 -1.41
N ASP A 482 12.24 -22.71 -1.84
CA ASP A 482 13.20 -22.75 -2.93
C ASP A 482 12.64 -22.08 -4.18
N LYS A 483 13.49 -21.31 -4.86
CA LYS A 483 13.12 -20.74 -6.16
C LYS A 483 14.32 -20.45 -7.03
N ARG A 484 14.07 -20.46 -8.34
CA ARG A 484 14.98 -19.97 -9.36
C ARG A 484 14.33 -18.77 -10.03
N GLN A 485 15.03 -17.65 -10.04
CA GLN A 485 14.55 -16.44 -10.68
C GLN A 485 15.50 -15.99 -11.77
N ASP A 486 14.94 -15.73 -12.95
CA ASP A 486 15.61 -15.09 -14.05
C ASP A 486 14.93 -13.75 -14.34
N MET A 487 15.73 -12.69 -14.47
CA MET A 487 15.25 -11.37 -14.84
C MET A 487 16.12 -10.81 -15.96
N PHE A 488 15.48 -10.36 -17.02
CA PHE A 488 16.08 -9.69 -18.16
C PHE A 488 15.48 -8.30 -18.32
N LYS A 489 16.32 -7.28 -18.54
CA LYS A 489 15.85 -5.90 -18.71
C LYS A 489 16.69 -5.18 -19.76
N VAL A 490 16.01 -4.54 -20.69
CA VAL A 490 16.58 -3.67 -21.73
C VAL A 490 16.00 -2.28 -21.56
N THR A 491 16.85 -1.26 -21.56
CA THR A 491 16.44 0.15 -21.58
C THR A 491 17.19 0.85 -22.71
N THR A 492 16.50 1.65 -23.50
CA THR A 492 17.09 2.46 -24.58
C THR A 492 16.58 3.89 -24.48
N ASP A 493 17.49 4.85 -24.49
CA ASP A 493 17.23 6.29 -24.52
C ASP A 493 17.64 6.84 -25.89
N LEU A 494 16.74 7.59 -26.54
CA LEU A 494 16.92 8.10 -27.90
C LEU A 494 16.61 9.61 -27.94
N THR A 495 17.55 10.41 -28.41
CA THR A 495 17.39 11.85 -28.64
C THR A 495 17.84 12.27 -30.04
N PRO A 496 17.29 11.66 -31.11
CA PRO A 496 17.81 11.81 -32.48
C PRO A 496 17.75 13.25 -33.01
N LEU A 497 16.90 14.09 -32.41
CA LEU A 497 16.84 15.54 -32.62
C LEU A 497 16.85 16.22 -31.25
N ALA A 498 17.35 17.45 -31.17
CA ALA A 498 17.34 18.24 -29.93
C ALA A 498 15.91 18.46 -29.37
N SER A 499 14.88 18.31 -30.20
CA SER A 499 13.49 18.46 -29.83
C SER A 499 12.71 17.15 -29.71
N LEU A 500 13.31 15.98 -29.95
CA LEU A 500 12.67 14.66 -29.83
C LEU A 500 13.40 13.82 -28.79
N ASN A 501 12.71 13.43 -27.71
CA ASN A 501 13.21 12.48 -26.72
C ASN A 501 12.30 11.26 -26.69
N MET A 502 12.88 10.06 -26.64
CA MET A 502 12.15 8.81 -26.50
C MET A 502 12.89 7.89 -25.53
N ALA A 503 12.15 7.15 -24.71
CA ALA A 503 12.66 6.09 -23.85
C ALA A 503 11.85 4.81 -24.09
N LEU A 504 12.55 3.69 -24.22
CA LEU A 504 11.97 2.36 -24.42
C LEU A 504 12.50 1.43 -23.34
N GLU A 505 11.63 0.67 -22.71
CA GLU A 505 11.99 -0.35 -21.73
C GLU A 505 11.25 -1.65 -21.98
N TYR A 506 11.97 -2.77 -21.86
CA TYR A 506 11.39 -4.11 -21.77
C TYR A 506 11.97 -4.82 -20.56
N ALA A 507 11.12 -5.40 -19.72
CA ALA A 507 11.52 -6.26 -18.62
C ALA A 507 10.76 -7.59 -18.66
N TYR A 508 11.50 -8.67 -18.46
CA TYR A 508 10.97 -10.01 -18.27
C TYR A 508 11.46 -10.55 -16.93
N LYS A 509 10.56 -11.13 -16.14
CA LYS A 509 10.89 -11.81 -14.90
C LYS A 509 10.14 -13.12 -14.82
N ILE A 510 10.82 -14.17 -14.40
CA ILE A 510 10.23 -15.47 -14.08
C ILE A 510 10.75 -15.93 -12.72
N ASP A 511 9.85 -16.34 -11.84
CA ASP A 511 10.11 -17.07 -10.61
C ASP A 511 9.57 -18.50 -10.80
N ASP A 512 10.47 -19.49 -10.76
CA ASP A 512 10.16 -20.93 -10.84
C ASP A 512 10.39 -21.56 -9.46
N TYR A 513 9.33 -22.14 -8.89
CA TYR A 513 9.36 -22.79 -7.59
C TYR A 513 9.48 -24.31 -7.80
N ASP A 514 10.66 -24.73 -8.29
CA ASP A 514 10.93 -26.06 -8.84
C ASP A 514 10.72 -27.23 -7.86
N LYS A 515 10.74 -26.96 -6.55
CA LYS A 515 10.48 -27.95 -5.49
C LYS A 515 9.07 -27.87 -4.88
N THR A 516 8.22 -26.96 -5.33
CA THR A 516 6.87 -26.78 -4.79
C THR A 516 5.89 -27.74 -5.46
N VAL A 517 5.30 -28.64 -4.66
CA VAL A 517 4.23 -29.55 -5.11
C VAL A 517 2.86 -28.86 -4.94
N LEU A 518 2.59 -28.33 -3.74
CA LEU A 518 1.40 -27.55 -3.41
C LEU A 518 1.80 -26.12 -3.01
N GLY A 519 1.08 -25.11 -3.50
CA GLY A 519 1.42 -23.69 -3.40
C GLY A 519 1.69 -23.07 -4.78
N PHE A 520 2.44 -21.97 -4.79
CA PHE A 520 2.85 -21.32 -6.05
C PHE A 520 3.94 -22.16 -6.73
N THR A 521 3.73 -22.46 -8.01
CA THR A 521 4.65 -23.26 -8.82
C THR A 521 5.44 -22.40 -9.78
N ARG A 522 4.83 -21.33 -10.30
CA ARG A 522 5.50 -20.40 -11.22
C ARG A 522 4.83 -19.04 -11.21
N SER A 523 5.63 -17.98 -11.34
CA SER A 523 5.15 -16.63 -11.62
C SER A 523 5.99 -16.00 -12.72
N SER A 524 5.36 -15.30 -13.67
CA SER A 524 6.06 -14.60 -14.74
C SER A 524 5.44 -13.25 -15.04
N ARG A 525 6.26 -12.28 -15.44
CA ARG A 525 5.85 -10.92 -15.81
C ARG A 525 6.62 -10.43 -17.04
N ASN A 526 5.90 -9.82 -17.97
CA ASN A 526 6.46 -9.01 -19.07
C ASN A 526 5.99 -7.57 -18.90
N GLU A 527 6.87 -6.61 -19.13
CA GLU A 527 6.57 -5.19 -19.01
C GLU A 527 7.23 -4.44 -20.16
N TYR A 528 6.44 -3.63 -20.85
CA TYR A 528 6.84 -2.80 -21.99
C TYR A 528 6.48 -1.36 -21.69
N ILE A 529 7.46 -0.46 -21.69
CA ILE A 529 7.24 0.97 -21.46
C ILE A 529 7.82 1.76 -22.63
N LEU A 530 7.04 2.71 -23.12
CA LEU A 530 7.45 3.73 -24.08
C LEU A 530 7.06 5.10 -23.54
N ASP A 531 7.99 6.04 -23.58
CA ASP A 531 7.74 7.46 -23.35
C ASP A 531 8.35 8.24 -24.51
N ALA A 532 7.65 9.23 -25.03
CA ALA A 532 8.20 10.13 -26.04
C ALA A 532 7.64 11.54 -25.92
N SER A 533 8.50 12.52 -26.24
CA SER A 533 8.16 13.93 -26.32
C SER A 533 8.79 14.58 -27.53
N TYR A 534 8.03 15.45 -28.20
CA TYR A 534 8.48 16.16 -29.40
C TYR A 534 8.06 17.64 -29.35
N ASP A 535 9.03 18.55 -29.46
CA ASP A 535 8.77 19.99 -29.65
C ASP A 535 8.92 20.37 -31.12
N TRP A 536 7.83 20.81 -31.73
CA TRP A 536 7.79 21.29 -33.10
C TRP A 536 7.31 22.74 -33.12
N ARG A 537 8.26 23.67 -33.25
CA ARG A 537 7.99 25.11 -33.37
C ARG A 537 7.11 25.65 -32.21
N GLY A 538 7.34 25.16 -30.99
CA GLY A 538 6.57 25.56 -29.79
C GLY A 538 5.29 24.76 -29.57
N ILE A 539 4.96 23.84 -30.48
CA ILE A 539 3.93 22.81 -30.25
C ILE A 539 4.62 21.61 -29.62
N LYS A 540 4.24 21.26 -28.40
CA LYS A 540 4.75 20.09 -27.69
C LYS A 540 3.78 18.94 -27.86
N PHE A 541 4.29 17.79 -28.24
CA PHE A 541 3.58 16.51 -28.24
C PHE A 541 4.22 15.62 -27.19
N PHE A 542 3.41 14.85 -26.48
CA PHE A 542 3.89 13.88 -25.50
C PHE A 542 2.99 12.65 -25.55
N VAL A 543 3.62 11.48 -25.44
CA VAL A 543 2.95 10.19 -25.48
C VAL A 543 3.62 9.26 -24.48
N PHE A 544 2.83 8.44 -23.81
CA PHE A 544 3.32 7.30 -23.05
C PHE A 544 2.50 6.07 -23.38
N PHE A 545 3.11 4.89 -23.23
CA PHE A 545 2.48 3.60 -23.35
C PHE A 545 3.13 2.64 -22.36
N ASP A 546 2.32 1.94 -21.60
CA ASP A 546 2.70 0.91 -20.63
C ASP A 546 1.85 -0.33 -20.91
N TYR A 547 2.48 -1.49 -21.04
CA TYR A 547 1.81 -2.77 -21.13
C TYR A 547 2.50 -3.79 -20.24
N GLU A 548 1.75 -4.33 -19.29
CA GLU A 548 2.18 -5.37 -18.38
C GLU A 548 1.30 -6.61 -18.54
N THR A 549 1.95 -7.77 -18.65
CA THR A 549 1.28 -9.06 -18.51
C THR A 549 1.92 -9.83 -17.37
N SER A 550 1.10 -10.42 -16.51
CA SER A 550 1.57 -11.28 -15.43
C SER A 550 0.73 -12.54 -15.35
N SER A 551 1.37 -13.65 -14.99
CA SER A 551 0.76 -14.97 -14.84
C SER A 551 1.32 -15.63 -13.60
N THR A 552 0.45 -16.08 -12.69
CA THR A 552 0.85 -16.82 -11.49
C THR A 552 0.08 -18.13 -11.43
N ARG A 553 0.81 -19.24 -11.33
CA ARG A 553 0.28 -20.59 -11.29
C ARG A 553 0.40 -21.16 -9.89
N GLN A 554 -0.66 -21.80 -9.44
CA GLN A 554 -0.69 -22.53 -8.18
C GLN A 554 -1.31 -23.91 -8.34
N SER A 555 -0.90 -24.82 -7.46
CA SER A 555 -1.47 -26.15 -7.33
C SER A 555 -1.84 -26.35 -5.87
N MET A 556 -3.00 -26.93 -5.62
CA MET A 556 -3.57 -27.07 -4.28
C MET A 556 -4.23 -28.44 -4.16
N ARG A 557 -4.48 -28.85 -2.92
CA ARG A 557 -5.18 -30.09 -2.61
C ARG A 557 -6.33 -29.83 -1.67
N PHE A 558 -7.48 -30.40 -2.01
CA PHE A 558 -8.62 -30.53 -1.11
C PHE A 558 -8.62 -31.93 -0.52
N ALA A 559 -8.94 -32.04 0.78
CA ALA A 559 -9.21 -33.30 1.46
C ALA A 559 -10.35 -33.12 2.47
N ASN A 560 -11.41 -33.91 2.32
CA ASN A 560 -12.57 -33.96 3.19
C ASN A 560 -12.34 -35.03 4.27
N PRO A 561 -12.32 -34.68 5.57
CA PRO A 561 -11.98 -35.59 6.66
C PRO A 561 -13.11 -36.58 7.03
N VAL A 562 -13.79 -37.15 6.03
CA VAL A 562 -14.82 -38.19 6.25
C VAL A 562 -14.15 -39.56 6.15
N VAL A 563 -13.97 -40.22 7.30
CA VAL A 563 -13.30 -41.52 7.44
C VAL A 563 -13.77 -42.56 6.41
N ALA A 564 -15.08 -42.69 6.22
CA ALA A 564 -15.68 -43.67 5.31
C ALA A 564 -15.30 -43.46 3.82
N LEU A 565 -14.80 -42.28 3.45
CA LEU A 565 -14.40 -41.95 2.08
C LEU A 565 -12.90 -42.15 1.82
N GLY A 566 -12.14 -42.64 2.81
CA GLY A 566 -10.70 -42.88 2.70
C GLY A 566 -9.91 -41.70 2.14
N PRO A 567 -10.02 -40.49 2.73
CA PRO A 567 -9.34 -39.30 2.22
C PRO A 567 -7.82 -39.43 2.35
N SER A 568 -7.10 -38.63 1.56
CA SER A 568 -5.65 -38.55 1.61
C SER A 568 -5.20 -37.10 1.43
N GLY A 569 -4.24 -36.65 2.22
CA GLY A 569 -3.54 -35.38 2.05
C GLY A 569 -2.35 -35.47 1.08
N ASP A 570 -2.01 -36.66 0.58
CA ASP A 570 -0.94 -36.85 -0.40
C ASP A 570 -1.42 -36.46 -1.82
N PRO A 571 -0.83 -35.43 -2.46
CA PRO A 571 -1.22 -35.00 -3.79
C PRO A 571 -1.00 -36.05 -4.89
N SER A 572 -0.17 -37.07 -4.67
CA SER A 572 0.05 -38.16 -5.61
C SER A 572 -1.10 -39.18 -5.64
N ALA A 573 -1.96 -39.21 -4.61
CA ALA A 573 -3.07 -40.15 -4.51
C ALA A 573 -4.21 -39.89 -5.51
N GLY A 574 -4.15 -38.79 -6.28
CA GLY A 574 -5.18 -38.42 -7.25
C GLY A 574 -6.53 -38.11 -6.59
N VAL A 575 -7.62 -38.51 -7.28
CA VAL A 575 -9.00 -38.37 -6.79
C VAL A 575 -9.40 -39.61 -5.98
N THR A 576 -9.75 -39.43 -4.71
CA THR A 576 -10.24 -40.52 -3.84
C THR A 576 -11.77 -40.66 -3.92
N ALA A 577 -12.31 -41.70 -3.28
CA ALA A 577 -13.72 -42.09 -3.39
C ALA A 577 -14.69 -40.93 -3.12
N GLY A 578 -15.64 -40.72 -4.04
CA GLY A 578 -16.65 -39.66 -3.92
C GLY A 578 -16.09 -38.23 -4.02
N GLY A 579 -14.86 -38.05 -4.51
CA GLY A 579 -14.20 -36.73 -4.52
C GLY A 579 -13.79 -36.26 -3.13
N SER A 580 -13.58 -37.20 -2.19
CA SER A 580 -13.17 -36.88 -0.83
C SER A 580 -11.78 -36.27 -0.75
N SER A 581 -10.95 -36.40 -1.78
CA SER A 581 -9.69 -35.69 -1.91
C SER A 581 -9.35 -35.58 -3.38
N TYR A 582 -8.84 -34.42 -3.80
CA TYR A 582 -8.47 -34.16 -5.18
C TYR A 582 -7.55 -32.95 -5.27
N ASN A 583 -6.75 -32.88 -6.33
CA ASN A 583 -5.97 -31.69 -6.61
C ASN A 583 -6.78 -30.72 -7.48
N TRP A 584 -6.51 -29.44 -7.30
CA TRP A 584 -6.96 -28.40 -8.21
C TRP A 584 -5.80 -27.43 -8.46
N ARG A 585 -5.89 -26.71 -9.57
CA ARG A 585 -4.92 -25.72 -10.00
C ARG A 585 -5.64 -24.43 -10.28
N ALA A 586 -4.93 -23.33 -10.13
CA ALA A 586 -5.40 -22.06 -10.63
C ALA A 586 -4.26 -21.29 -11.29
N THR A 587 -4.60 -20.59 -12.36
CA THR A 587 -3.72 -19.62 -13.03
C THR A 587 -4.40 -18.26 -12.97
N LEU A 588 -3.77 -17.31 -12.28
CA LEU A 588 -4.17 -15.91 -12.30
C LEU A 588 -3.38 -15.19 -13.38
N ASP A 589 -4.07 -14.73 -14.42
CA ASP A 589 -3.50 -13.94 -15.51
C ASP A 589 -4.04 -12.51 -15.43
N ASN A 590 -3.15 -11.53 -15.34
CA ASN A 590 -3.51 -10.11 -15.37
C ASN A 590 -2.83 -9.42 -16.54
N ASN A 591 -3.62 -8.72 -17.34
CA ASN A 591 -3.17 -7.91 -18.46
C ASN A 591 -3.58 -6.45 -18.20
N ASN A 592 -2.59 -5.60 -17.96
CA ASN A 592 -2.78 -4.18 -17.75
C ASN A 592 -2.13 -3.39 -18.88
N TYR A 593 -2.83 -2.41 -19.43
CA TYR A 593 -2.19 -1.41 -20.28
C TYR A 593 -2.71 -0.01 -20.01
N ALA A 594 -1.82 0.95 -20.17
CA ALA A 594 -2.13 2.36 -20.08
C ALA A 594 -1.45 3.10 -21.24
N TYR A 595 -2.13 4.08 -21.80
CA TYR A 595 -1.50 5.00 -22.73
C TYR A 595 -2.09 6.39 -22.59
N GLY A 596 -1.29 7.38 -22.94
CA GLY A 596 -1.75 8.75 -22.99
C GLY A 596 -1.12 9.48 -24.15
N ILE A 597 -1.89 10.37 -24.75
CA ILE A 597 -1.44 11.26 -25.81
C ILE A 597 -1.89 12.66 -25.47
N GLY A 598 -0.98 13.62 -25.60
CA GLY A 598 -1.32 15.01 -25.39
C GLY A 598 -0.50 15.95 -26.26
N THR A 599 -1.06 17.15 -26.38
CA THR A 599 -0.40 18.26 -27.06
C THR A 599 -0.60 19.55 -26.28
N SER A 600 0.41 20.40 -26.33
CA SER A 600 0.38 21.74 -25.79
C SER A 600 0.90 22.72 -26.85
N PHE A 601 0.13 23.75 -27.17
CA PHE A 601 0.52 24.71 -28.19
C PHE A 601 0.07 26.14 -27.86
N PRO A 602 0.85 27.16 -28.28
CA PRO A 602 0.41 28.54 -28.24
C PRO A 602 -0.62 28.78 -29.34
N VAL A 603 -1.85 29.13 -28.97
CA VAL A 603 -2.88 29.66 -29.89
C VAL A 603 -2.53 31.10 -30.29
N ILE A 604 -2.06 31.89 -29.32
CA ILE A 604 -1.46 33.20 -29.52
C ILE A 604 -0.12 33.17 -28.79
N LYS A 605 0.96 33.41 -29.53
CA LYS A 605 2.31 33.39 -28.98
C LYS A 605 2.42 34.25 -27.72
N ASP A 606 2.97 33.67 -26.66
CA ASP A 606 3.21 34.28 -25.34
C ASP A 606 1.96 34.81 -24.60
N LYS A 607 0.75 34.55 -25.10
CA LYS A 607 -0.51 35.04 -24.52
C LYS A 607 -1.57 33.98 -24.32
N LEU A 608 -1.73 33.04 -25.25
CA LEU A 608 -2.82 32.07 -25.19
C LEU A 608 -2.25 30.69 -25.46
N HIS A 609 -2.33 29.81 -24.47
CA HIS A 609 -1.81 28.45 -24.53
C HIS A 609 -2.94 27.45 -24.33
N PHE A 610 -3.05 26.49 -25.23
CA PHE A 610 -3.98 25.39 -25.11
C PHE A 610 -3.23 24.09 -24.85
N THR A 611 -3.75 23.25 -23.97
CA THR A 611 -3.23 21.91 -23.71
C THR A 611 -4.40 20.95 -23.66
N VAL A 612 -4.27 19.83 -24.36
CA VAL A 612 -5.23 18.74 -24.33
C VAL A 612 -4.49 17.42 -24.17
N GLN A 613 -5.05 16.53 -23.36
CA GLN A 613 -4.51 15.20 -23.11
C GLN A 613 -5.65 14.21 -22.97
N TYR A 614 -5.45 13.03 -23.55
CA TYR A 614 -6.29 11.86 -23.37
C TYR A 614 -5.46 10.76 -22.74
N ASP A 615 -5.95 10.20 -21.63
CA ASP A 615 -5.36 9.04 -20.96
C ASP A 615 -6.38 7.90 -20.94
N PHE A 616 -5.91 6.70 -21.23
CA PHE A 616 -6.66 5.46 -21.17
C PHE A 616 -5.91 4.44 -20.33
N GLN A 617 -6.61 3.74 -19.44
CA GLN A 617 -6.08 2.65 -18.63
C GLN A 617 -7.08 1.50 -18.65
N LYS A 618 -6.58 0.27 -18.72
CA LYS A 618 -7.40 -0.93 -18.65
C LYS A 618 -6.65 -2.06 -17.97
N ASN A 619 -7.29 -2.69 -16.99
CA ASN A 619 -6.88 -3.96 -16.42
C ASN A 619 -7.91 -5.03 -16.76
N ASN A 620 -7.41 -6.21 -17.13
CA ASN A 620 -8.19 -7.42 -17.34
C ASN A 620 -7.53 -8.56 -16.57
N GLY A 621 -8.17 -9.03 -15.50
CA GLY A 621 -7.73 -10.17 -14.71
C GLY A 621 -8.65 -11.38 -14.93
N ASN A 622 -8.06 -12.56 -15.07
CA ASN A 622 -8.77 -13.83 -15.19
C ASN A 622 -8.15 -14.87 -14.26
N GLN A 623 -8.99 -15.62 -13.56
CA GLN A 623 -8.55 -16.77 -12.78
C GLN A 623 -9.09 -18.06 -13.40
N ASP A 624 -8.23 -18.74 -14.14
CA ASP A 624 -8.48 -20.05 -14.76
C ASP A 624 -8.30 -21.14 -13.69
N TYR A 625 -9.33 -21.94 -13.45
CA TYR A 625 -9.31 -23.06 -12.55
C TYR A 625 -9.30 -24.38 -13.31
N THR A 626 -8.59 -25.36 -12.76
CA THR A 626 -8.73 -26.76 -13.19
C THR A 626 -8.86 -27.64 -11.97
N SER A 627 -9.94 -28.41 -11.85
CA SER A 627 -10.12 -29.34 -10.73
C SER A 627 -10.15 -30.80 -11.20
N GLN A 628 -9.50 -31.72 -10.48
CA GLN A 628 -9.62 -33.15 -10.79
C GLN A 628 -11.01 -33.72 -10.42
N PHE A 629 -11.78 -33.01 -9.59
CA PHE A 629 -13.14 -33.39 -9.20
C PHE A 629 -14.06 -32.16 -9.21
N LEU A 630 -15.23 -32.31 -9.84
CA LEU A 630 -16.29 -31.30 -9.84
C LEU A 630 -17.56 -31.94 -9.28
N ALA A 631 -18.17 -31.29 -8.29
CA ALA A 631 -19.33 -31.85 -7.60
C ALA A 631 -20.51 -32.06 -8.56
N SER A 632 -21.01 -33.30 -8.61
CA SER A 632 -22.19 -33.65 -9.41
C SER A 632 -23.42 -32.89 -8.91
N GLY A 633 -24.15 -32.23 -9.83
CA GLY A 633 -25.41 -31.54 -9.54
C GLY A 633 -25.33 -30.01 -9.39
N GLN A 634 -24.14 -29.41 -9.45
CA GLN A 634 -23.94 -27.95 -9.42
C GLN A 634 -23.74 -27.32 -10.81
N ASN A 635 -23.97 -28.08 -11.90
CA ASN A 635 -23.67 -27.67 -13.28
C ASN A 635 -22.24 -27.11 -13.49
N LEU A 636 -21.27 -27.55 -12.68
CA LEU A 636 -19.87 -27.14 -12.83
C LEU A 636 -19.12 -28.05 -13.83
N SER A 637 -18.41 -27.45 -14.78
CA SER A 637 -17.48 -28.09 -15.72
C SER A 637 -16.15 -27.34 -15.72
N GLN A 638 -15.11 -27.90 -16.32
CA GLN A 638 -13.85 -27.14 -16.49
C GLN A 638 -14.05 -25.86 -17.33
N ASP A 639 -15.14 -25.78 -18.11
CA ASP A 639 -15.42 -24.63 -18.96
C ASP A 639 -16.11 -23.47 -18.22
N ASN A 640 -16.55 -23.66 -16.97
CA ASN A 640 -17.34 -22.64 -16.25
C ASN A 640 -16.97 -22.44 -14.78
N ILE A 641 -15.89 -23.05 -14.31
CA ILE A 641 -15.36 -22.87 -12.94
C ILE A 641 -14.43 -21.66 -12.83
N ASP A 642 -14.09 -21.04 -13.95
CA ASP A 642 -13.22 -19.88 -14.03
C ASP A 642 -13.89 -18.62 -13.46
N ILE A 643 -13.08 -17.70 -12.97
CA ILE A 643 -13.50 -16.35 -12.60
C ILE A 643 -13.00 -15.40 -13.70
N PRO A 644 -13.85 -15.08 -14.70
CA PRO A 644 -13.43 -14.37 -15.91
C PRO A 644 -13.10 -12.88 -15.69
N ARG A 645 -13.54 -12.28 -14.58
CA ARG A 645 -13.29 -10.87 -14.24
C ARG A 645 -12.77 -10.75 -12.81
N ALA A 646 -11.46 -10.73 -12.67
CA ALA A 646 -10.76 -10.47 -11.41
C ALA A 646 -10.18 -9.04 -11.44
N ASP A 647 -10.87 -8.10 -10.80
CA ASP A 647 -10.53 -6.66 -10.79
C ASP A 647 -10.43 -6.01 -12.18
N ASP A 648 -11.41 -6.27 -13.06
CA ASP A 648 -11.45 -5.64 -14.37
C ASP A 648 -11.87 -4.17 -14.26
N TYR A 649 -11.11 -3.28 -14.89
CA TYR A 649 -11.51 -1.88 -14.98
C TYR A 649 -11.07 -1.21 -16.27
N THR A 650 -11.78 -0.13 -16.61
CA THR A 650 -11.36 0.83 -17.62
C THR A 650 -11.48 2.25 -17.08
N LYS A 651 -10.45 3.05 -17.31
CA LYS A 651 -10.43 4.47 -16.95
C LYS A 651 -10.08 5.30 -18.17
N GLN A 652 -10.89 6.31 -18.45
CA GLN A 652 -10.64 7.26 -19.52
C GLN A 652 -10.64 8.66 -18.93
N THR A 653 -9.64 9.46 -19.29
CA THR A 653 -9.54 10.84 -18.82
C THR A 653 -9.26 11.75 -20.02
N ILE A 654 -10.09 12.77 -20.23
CA ILE A 654 -9.79 13.86 -21.14
C ILE A 654 -9.59 15.10 -20.29
N SER A 655 -8.43 15.73 -20.41
CA SER A 655 -8.17 17.03 -19.81
C SER A 655 -7.91 18.06 -20.90
N ALA A 656 -8.59 19.20 -20.82
CA ALA A 656 -8.38 20.34 -21.69
C ALA A 656 -8.18 21.59 -20.83
N ARG A 657 -7.19 22.41 -21.19
CA ARG A 657 -6.86 23.64 -20.47
C ARG A 657 -6.48 24.73 -21.45
N LEU A 658 -7.18 25.85 -21.37
CA LEU A 658 -6.86 27.10 -22.05
C LEU A 658 -6.35 28.11 -21.01
N SER A 659 -5.12 28.59 -21.19
CA SER A 659 -4.50 29.60 -20.33
C SER A 659 -4.28 30.88 -21.13
N TYR A 660 -4.86 31.99 -20.66
CA TYR A 660 -4.74 33.31 -21.26
C TYR A 660 -3.98 34.25 -20.31
N ASP A 661 -2.88 34.81 -20.79
CA ASP A 661 -1.98 35.75 -20.13
C ASP A 661 -2.20 37.16 -20.74
N PRO A 662 -3.25 37.92 -20.33
CA PRO A 662 -3.50 39.28 -20.83
C PRO A 662 -2.39 40.28 -20.49
N GLY A 663 -1.56 39.97 -19.48
CA GLY A 663 -0.42 40.77 -19.06
C GLY A 663 0.53 39.96 -18.21
N LYS A 664 1.62 40.58 -17.72
CA LYS A 664 2.68 39.87 -16.98
C LYS A 664 2.23 39.31 -15.63
N ASN A 665 1.20 39.91 -15.04
CA ASN A 665 0.78 39.68 -13.65
C ASN A 665 -0.54 38.90 -13.55
N LEU A 666 -1.23 38.62 -14.66
CA LEU A 666 -2.56 38.02 -14.64
C LEU A 666 -2.62 36.87 -15.64
N ARG A 667 -3.16 35.74 -15.18
CA ARG A 667 -3.47 34.56 -15.99
C ARG A 667 -4.88 34.09 -15.72
N LEU A 668 -5.68 33.95 -16.76
CA LEU A 668 -6.99 33.32 -16.72
C LEU A 668 -6.86 31.88 -17.24
N VAL A 669 -7.39 30.92 -16.51
CA VAL A 669 -7.38 29.50 -16.90
C VAL A 669 -8.80 28.99 -16.98
N PHE A 670 -9.17 28.48 -18.14
CA PHE A 670 -10.39 27.74 -18.39
C PHE A 670 -10.02 26.28 -18.56
N GLY A 671 -10.66 25.39 -17.81
CA GLY A 671 -10.35 23.98 -17.87
C GLY A 671 -11.58 23.10 -17.86
N TYR A 672 -11.43 21.96 -18.51
CA TYR A 672 -12.41 20.89 -18.56
C TYR A 672 -11.70 19.57 -18.28
N LEU A 673 -12.32 18.75 -17.44
CA LEU A 673 -11.90 17.39 -17.15
C LEU A 673 -13.13 16.49 -17.33
N TYR A 674 -13.02 15.55 -18.26
CA TYR A 674 -13.92 14.41 -18.34
C TYR A 674 -13.19 13.18 -17.82
N GLN A 675 -13.86 12.41 -16.97
CA GLN A 675 -13.32 11.16 -16.46
C GLN A 675 -14.42 10.10 -16.41
N GLN A 676 -14.17 8.96 -17.03
CA GLN A 676 -15.03 7.79 -16.93
C GLN A 676 -14.24 6.68 -16.25
N PHE A 677 -14.85 6.06 -15.25
CA PHE A 677 -14.33 4.86 -14.62
C PHE A 677 -15.42 3.79 -14.65
N LYS A 678 -15.09 2.65 -15.25
CA LYS A 678 -15.89 1.43 -15.22
C LYS A 678 -15.10 0.38 -14.50
N TRP A 679 -15.76 -0.35 -13.63
CA TRP A 679 -15.17 -1.41 -12.84
C TRP A 679 -16.15 -2.59 -12.81
N SER A 680 -15.60 -3.79 -12.86
CA SER A 680 -16.33 -5.04 -12.86
C SER A 680 -15.47 -6.11 -12.22
N ASP A 681 -15.93 -6.66 -11.12
CA ASP A 681 -15.26 -7.77 -10.46
C ASP A 681 -16.33 -8.79 -10.07
N ASP A 682 -16.13 -10.04 -10.49
CA ASP A 682 -17.07 -11.12 -10.22
C ASP A 682 -17.26 -11.39 -8.71
N GLN A 683 -16.27 -11.03 -7.86
CA GLN A 683 -16.40 -11.10 -6.40
C GLN A 683 -17.46 -10.15 -5.84
N PHE A 684 -17.76 -9.06 -6.55
CA PHE A 684 -18.73 -8.04 -6.13
C PHE A 684 -20.06 -8.10 -6.88
N VAL A 685 -20.20 -9.03 -7.83
CA VAL A 685 -21.49 -9.32 -8.46
C VAL A 685 -22.44 -9.84 -7.38
N ASP A 686 -23.61 -9.21 -7.27
CA ASP A 686 -24.62 -9.50 -6.24
C ASP A 686 -24.14 -9.35 -4.77
N TYR A 687 -23.03 -8.62 -4.55
CA TYR A 687 -22.56 -8.18 -3.21
C TYR A 687 -23.47 -7.06 -2.66
N ILE A 688 -24.76 -7.34 -2.50
CA ILE A 688 -25.78 -6.35 -2.15
C ILE A 688 -26.57 -6.80 -0.92
N TYR A 689 -26.42 -6.06 0.18
CA TYR A 689 -27.36 -6.03 1.33
C TYR A 689 -28.04 -7.36 1.68
N VAL A 690 -27.27 -8.46 1.70
CA VAL A 690 -27.84 -9.80 1.80
C VAL A 690 -28.54 -9.92 3.15
N VAL A 691 -29.83 -10.29 3.14
CA VAL A 691 -30.62 -10.63 4.33
C VAL A 691 -31.05 -12.08 4.22
N PRO A 692 -30.98 -12.89 5.28
CA PRO A 692 -31.37 -14.29 5.22
C PRO A 692 -32.81 -14.52 4.75
N ALA A 693 -33.00 -15.42 3.79
CA ALA A 693 -34.29 -16.08 3.56
C ALA A 693 -34.48 -17.23 4.56
N THR A 694 -35.74 -17.61 4.82
CA THR A 694 -36.08 -18.81 5.61
C THR A 694 -35.42 -20.04 4.96
N GLY A 695 -34.35 -20.55 5.58
CA GLY A 695 -33.61 -21.73 5.11
C GLY A 695 -32.11 -21.55 4.85
N ALA A 696 -31.56 -20.33 4.71
CA ALA A 696 -30.10 -20.12 4.64
C ALA A 696 -29.67 -18.63 4.80
N PRO A 697 -29.29 -18.19 6.00
CA PRO A 697 -28.44 -17.00 6.22
C PRO A 697 -26.98 -17.27 5.82
N VAL A 698 -26.37 -16.48 4.92
CA VAL A 698 -24.90 -16.54 4.69
C VAL A 698 -24.20 -15.23 5.10
N ALA A 699 -24.80 -14.06 4.92
CA ALA A 699 -24.17 -12.79 5.33
C ALA A 699 -25.16 -11.65 5.63
N TYR A 700 -24.72 -10.64 6.39
CA TYR A 700 -25.29 -9.29 6.46
C TYR A 700 -24.26 -8.29 5.93
N LEU A 701 -24.48 -7.77 4.73
CA LEU A 701 -23.54 -6.87 4.05
C LEU A 701 -24.05 -5.44 4.00
N THR A 702 -23.16 -4.46 3.96
CA THR A 702 -23.54 -3.03 3.95
C THR A 702 -23.59 -2.41 2.56
N GLY A 703 -23.21 -3.16 1.53
CA GLY A 703 -23.08 -2.66 0.16
C GLY A 703 -21.83 -1.81 -0.06
N ALA A 704 -20.77 -2.05 0.72
CA ALA A 704 -19.47 -1.42 0.48
C ALA A 704 -19.00 -1.68 -0.97
N TYR A 705 -18.43 -0.65 -1.60
CA TYR A 705 -17.88 -0.69 -2.97
C TYR A 705 -18.91 -0.81 -4.10
N LEU A 706 -20.21 -0.63 -3.84
CA LEU A 706 -21.23 -0.62 -4.90
C LEU A 706 -21.23 0.64 -5.77
N ASP A 707 -20.62 1.72 -5.30
CA ASP A 707 -20.63 3.04 -5.95
C ASP A 707 -19.33 3.34 -6.73
N GLN A 708 -18.60 2.31 -7.16
CA GLN A 708 -17.30 2.48 -7.83
C GLN A 708 -17.39 3.12 -9.22
N PRO A 709 -18.26 2.69 -10.17
CA PRO A 709 -18.27 3.28 -11.52
C PRO A 709 -18.79 4.72 -11.52
N TYR A 710 -18.28 5.57 -12.42
CA TYR A 710 -18.80 6.93 -12.61
C TYR A 710 -18.44 7.54 -13.97
N ASN A 711 -19.16 8.60 -14.32
CA ASN A 711 -18.82 9.59 -15.34
C ASN A 711 -18.81 10.99 -14.71
N ALA A 712 -17.64 11.63 -14.68
CA ALA A 712 -17.44 12.95 -14.12
C ALA A 712 -17.14 13.98 -15.21
N ASN A 713 -17.80 15.13 -15.13
CA ASN A 713 -17.50 16.32 -15.90
C ASN A 713 -17.18 17.47 -14.93
N VAL A 714 -15.95 17.97 -14.98
CA VAL A 714 -15.51 19.10 -14.16
C VAL A 714 -15.17 20.26 -15.08
N PHE A 715 -15.89 21.36 -14.96
CA PHE A 715 -15.53 22.61 -15.61
C PHE A 715 -15.04 23.57 -14.56
N TYR A 716 -13.90 24.22 -14.79
CA TYR A 716 -13.37 25.21 -13.88
C TYR A 716 -12.84 26.43 -14.61
N ILE A 717 -13.01 27.58 -13.96
CA ILE A 717 -12.37 28.83 -14.33
C ILE A 717 -11.57 29.27 -13.11
N LYS A 718 -10.31 29.64 -13.31
CA LYS A 718 -9.51 30.27 -12.25
C LYS A 718 -8.71 31.44 -12.77
N THR A 719 -8.64 32.46 -11.94
CA THR A 719 -7.82 33.66 -12.14
C THR A 719 -6.61 33.54 -11.25
N ILE A 720 -5.41 33.65 -11.82
CA ILE A 720 -4.13 33.65 -11.12
C ILE A 720 -3.54 35.05 -11.26
N TYR A 721 -3.20 35.68 -10.14
CA TYR A 721 -2.46 36.95 -10.11
C TYR A 721 -1.07 36.71 -9.54
N ARG A 722 -0.05 37.32 -10.15
CA ARG A 722 1.36 37.27 -9.74
C ARG A 722 1.90 38.68 -9.55
N PHE A 723 2.75 38.90 -8.56
CA PHE A 723 3.31 40.23 -8.25
C PHE A 723 4.81 40.21 -8.01
#